data_AF-A0A5C3KCI0-F1
#
_entry.id   AF-A0A5C3KCI0-F1
#
_cell.length_a   1.000
_cell.length_b   1.000
_cell.length_c   1.000
_cell.angle_alpha   90.00
_cell.angle_beta   90.00
_cell.angle_gamma   90.00
#
_symmetry.space_group_name_H-M   'P 1'
#
loop_
_entity.id
_entity.type
_entity.pdbx_description
1 polymer ?
#
loop_
_entity_poly.entity_id
_entity_poly.type
_entity_poly.pdbx_seq_one_letter_code
_entity_poly.pdbx_strand_id
1 'polypeptide(L)'
;MVQHWDSLVERGDAALYVSSVTTGIEPGVQAKFDALRNRLTGRADYEFSLSRDYDSAHIISPNICVRGQPIYFHVIHKFHDALSKNIGITYSIPQPTNLVVPLHQIPNYCFAKWGIRHSIRIFYPRLHTEDRRSHILTVDECATWYEKVVRPALSRLAPERTNNLPATYSTETFRSRTRNGMLFISGRTISDWDLQYLGDYMRELVAENDMGWAEGFFFLHEIRGVKNSSVHTPSATAATTALGDFLTTHGIPPEVRTEAGVLAWVDVGIEISSDVGDCLAPRADTIPALISQFSSIPIDKATSMAVAGNGKFYLDPISCMTQVAGCRLSPGVRGRGPYGVIKLQAYVTDKAVTATPDEGTGRHAKHITLNDMLNNRHERFLTNLYETYIDCVGEVTSNVRFEVRVPLEFGDKVMLHYDSDVIRDCLVSLDSRTWWHLRAHRALAFKLTIDWHLAATVIERSKMSALLLLAAASWVINSLHAAPDSGPSCRKLMNAILPRQPRASVDADTIAYRMSLSAPAQEDDEEDDEGEILSRQGPLRLNSRRPSRYPTRDEEEDDDDEFEDDMQVDTVPCNPYGLIFLREIRIGEAYPIPRFCSSSSGFLDEKTFRYFFGTTFSDFKQYVRSMRVAKISNPQRVKNKVVAKSRFTKLNLPQVPIFNVAGTQQPIEIREDSDNDTADDSEGEDAADKPLDIFKLPFDQLLDIIYHNMFSQLASTSPNPKPGTRGPYILLTIEEREDVHEGVFKKRNLAKIWDTCRFKVLDETEWRRLFERFFPAKGQDTGSRAQNYSNCPFISDWTQVLELAVYAPYWEAGREALWRRFKRLYWMPAARADRIWTTSGKRESGFVYPPGESGTAPLLYVRESAPTWNRNAVSVPFSFSSETLTHVSPQLA
;
A
#
# COMPACT_ATOMS: atom_id res chain seq x y z
N MET A 1 -15.50 17.77 23.86
CA MET A 1 -14.45 16.78 23.50
C MET A 1 -13.17 17.48 23.11
N VAL A 2 -13.14 18.30 22.04
CA VAL A 2 -11.94 19.08 21.64
C VAL A 2 -11.31 19.87 22.80
N GLN A 3 -12.09 20.68 23.53
CA GLN A 3 -11.59 21.43 24.70
C GLN A 3 -10.97 20.53 25.80
N HIS A 4 -11.48 19.30 25.95
CA HIS A 4 -10.93 18.33 26.90
C HIS A 4 -9.59 17.80 26.40
N TRP A 5 -9.47 17.52 25.11
CA TRP A 5 -8.20 17.13 24.49
C TRP A 5 -7.15 18.24 24.56
N ASP A 6 -7.53 19.50 24.32
CA ASP A 6 -6.66 20.68 24.56
C ASP A 6 -6.13 20.65 26.00
N SER A 7 -6.99 20.46 26.99
CA SER A 7 -6.59 20.39 28.41
C SER A 7 -5.65 19.22 28.74
N LEU A 8 -5.74 18.10 28.01
CA LEU A 8 -4.86 16.95 28.21
C LEU A 8 -3.46 17.24 27.64
N VAL A 9 -3.39 17.91 26.49
CA VAL A 9 -2.13 18.38 25.91
C VAL A 9 -1.45 19.40 26.83
N GLU A 10 -2.20 20.38 27.35
CA GLU A 10 -1.69 21.40 28.27
C GLU A 10 -1.14 20.81 29.57
N ARG A 11 -1.77 19.74 30.10
CA ARG A 11 -1.31 19.02 31.28
C ARG A 11 -0.09 18.11 31.03
N GLY A 12 0.24 17.85 29.76
CA GLY A 12 1.36 17.00 29.38
C GLY A 12 1.12 15.50 29.60
N ASP A 13 -0.12 15.06 29.80
CA ASP A 13 -0.46 13.63 29.94
C ASP A 13 -0.66 13.00 28.56
N ALA A 14 0.46 12.70 27.90
CA ALA A 14 0.45 12.17 26.54
C ALA A 14 -0.24 10.79 26.45
N ALA A 15 -0.16 9.96 27.50
CA ALA A 15 -0.75 8.62 27.49
C ALA A 15 -2.29 8.70 27.53
N LEU A 16 -2.83 9.46 28.48
CA LEU A 16 -4.27 9.68 28.58
C LEU A 16 -4.80 10.42 27.35
N TYR A 17 -4.06 11.40 26.83
CA TYR A 17 -4.38 12.10 25.57
C TYR A 17 -4.52 11.13 24.39
N VAL A 18 -3.52 10.28 24.15
CA VAL A 18 -3.55 9.31 23.04
C VAL A 18 -4.68 8.31 23.22
N SER A 19 -4.90 7.78 24.43
CA SER A 19 -6.03 6.88 24.73
C SER A 19 -7.37 7.56 24.41
N SER A 20 -7.60 8.76 24.95
CA SER A 20 -8.84 9.51 24.77
C SER A 20 -9.12 9.84 23.30
N VAL A 21 -8.12 10.28 22.53
CA VAL A 21 -8.30 10.65 21.12
C VAL A 21 -8.55 9.43 20.22
N THR A 22 -7.85 8.31 20.48
CA THR A 22 -7.87 7.14 19.58
C THR A 22 -8.98 6.15 19.91
N THR A 23 -9.35 6.00 21.18
CA THR A 23 -10.36 5.02 21.66
C THR A 23 -11.57 5.66 22.33
N GLY A 24 -11.46 6.92 22.76
CA GLY A 24 -12.49 7.56 23.59
C GLY A 24 -12.53 7.01 25.03
N ILE A 25 -11.61 6.12 25.41
CA ILE A 25 -11.57 5.49 26.73
C ILE A 25 -10.67 6.31 27.67
N GLU A 26 -11.24 6.64 28.82
CA GLU A 26 -10.59 7.26 29.97
C GLU A 26 -10.95 6.47 31.25
N PRO A 27 -10.23 6.66 32.37
CA PRO A 27 -10.52 5.93 33.61
C PRO A 27 -12.00 6.05 34.03
N GLY A 28 -12.74 4.93 33.90
CA GLY A 28 -14.15 4.83 34.26
C GLY A 28 -15.15 5.48 33.29
N VAL A 29 -14.70 5.98 32.13
CA VAL A 29 -15.56 6.72 31.19
C VAL A 29 -15.26 6.33 29.74
N GLN A 30 -16.32 6.16 28.94
CA GLN A 30 -16.26 6.06 27.49
C GLN A 30 -16.88 7.31 26.87
N ALA A 31 -16.10 8.03 26.08
CA ALA A 31 -16.56 9.20 25.36
C ALA A 31 -17.50 8.79 24.22
N LYS A 32 -18.61 9.53 24.07
CA LYS A 32 -19.51 9.47 22.92
C LYS A 32 -19.48 10.81 22.18
N PHE A 33 -19.17 10.76 20.89
CA PHE A 33 -19.27 11.90 20.00
C PHE A 33 -20.70 11.98 19.45
N ASP A 34 -21.31 13.16 19.50
CA ASP A 34 -22.69 13.37 19.05
C ASP A 34 -22.74 14.61 18.14
N ALA A 35 -22.52 14.39 16.85
CA ALA A 35 -22.53 15.43 15.82
C ALA A 35 -23.92 16.07 15.69
N LEU A 36 -24.98 15.30 15.97
CA LEU A 36 -26.37 15.75 15.81
C LEU A 36 -26.81 16.80 16.83
N ARG A 37 -26.02 17.06 17.88
CA ARG A 37 -26.25 18.20 18.79
C ARG A 37 -26.23 19.54 18.08
N ASN A 38 -25.53 19.62 16.95
CA ASN A 38 -25.44 20.83 16.15
C ASN A 38 -26.24 20.73 14.84
N ARG A 39 -27.29 19.88 14.82
CA ARG A 39 -28.23 19.83 13.69
C ARG A 39 -28.96 21.16 13.55
N LEU A 40 -29.23 21.54 12.31
CA LEU A 40 -29.96 22.75 11.99
C LEU A 40 -31.49 22.54 11.95
N THR A 41 -31.97 21.37 12.39
CA THR A 41 -33.40 21.05 12.39
C THR A 41 -34.21 22.07 13.19
N GLY A 42 -35.19 22.70 12.53
CA GLY A 42 -36.04 23.74 13.14
C GLY A 42 -35.36 25.08 13.41
N ARG A 43 -34.10 25.28 12.97
CA ARG A 43 -33.36 26.55 13.08
C ARG A 43 -33.67 27.47 11.90
N ALA A 44 -34.92 27.95 11.79
CA ALA A 44 -35.33 28.83 10.69
C ALA A 44 -34.50 30.12 10.57
N ASP A 45 -33.79 30.50 11.64
CA ASP A 45 -32.86 31.63 11.72
C ASP A 45 -31.51 31.38 11.03
N TYR A 46 -31.16 30.13 10.72
CA TYR A 46 -29.86 29.80 10.14
C TYR A 46 -29.85 30.04 8.63
N GLU A 47 -28.97 30.94 8.19
CA GLU A 47 -28.81 31.36 6.80
C GLU A 47 -27.71 30.55 6.08
N PHE A 48 -28.02 30.10 4.88
CA PHE A 48 -27.09 29.44 3.98
C PHE A 48 -27.38 29.86 2.53
N SER A 49 -26.34 29.83 1.71
CA SER A 49 -26.41 30.12 0.28
C SER A 49 -26.18 28.87 -0.56
N LEU A 50 -26.78 28.88 -1.76
CA LEU A 50 -26.65 27.81 -2.74
C LEU A 50 -26.02 28.35 -4.01
N SER A 51 -25.01 27.66 -4.51
CA SER A 51 -24.38 27.94 -5.80
C SER A 51 -24.32 26.68 -6.64
N ARG A 52 -24.47 26.83 -7.96
CA ARG A 52 -24.56 25.72 -8.92
C ARG A 52 -23.44 25.84 -9.96
N ASP A 53 -22.89 24.73 -10.43
CA ASP A 53 -21.86 24.71 -11.47
C ASP A 53 -21.89 23.40 -12.29
N TYR A 54 -21.16 23.39 -13.40
CA TYR A 54 -20.88 22.21 -14.22
C TYR A 54 -19.43 21.77 -14.02
N ASP A 55 -19.21 20.56 -13.50
CA ASP A 55 -17.87 20.07 -13.15
C ASP A 55 -17.21 19.32 -14.32
N SER A 56 -17.98 18.49 -15.02
CA SER A 56 -17.46 17.58 -16.03
C SER A 56 -18.52 17.23 -17.08
N ALA A 57 -18.08 16.81 -18.26
CA ALA A 57 -18.96 16.33 -19.33
C ALA A 57 -18.34 15.14 -20.07
N HIS A 58 -19.21 14.23 -20.49
CA HIS A 58 -18.87 13.00 -21.21
C HIS A 58 -19.73 12.86 -22.45
N ILE A 59 -19.12 12.86 -23.63
CA ILE A 59 -19.84 12.83 -24.91
C ILE A 59 -19.32 11.68 -25.75
N ILE A 60 -20.17 10.68 -25.96
CA ILE A 60 -19.95 9.59 -26.92
C ILE A 60 -20.48 10.04 -28.27
N SER A 61 -19.62 10.02 -29.28
CA SER A 61 -19.98 10.39 -30.64
C SER A 61 -19.25 9.52 -31.67
N PRO A 62 -19.86 9.26 -32.84
CA PRO A 62 -19.12 8.72 -33.97
C PRO A 62 -18.01 9.67 -34.43
N ASN A 63 -18.10 10.97 -34.26
CA ASN A 63 -17.09 11.89 -34.77
C ASN A 63 -16.49 12.77 -33.67
N ILE A 64 -15.36 13.43 -33.97
CA ILE A 64 -14.74 14.34 -33.03
C ILE A 64 -15.58 15.62 -32.94
N CYS A 65 -16.15 15.88 -31.77
CA CYS A 65 -17.05 17.01 -31.52
C CYS A 65 -16.30 18.31 -31.20
N VAL A 66 -14.99 18.27 -30.95
CA VAL A 66 -14.22 19.45 -30.54
C VAL A 66 -14.14 20.47 -31.70
N ARG A 67 -14.44 21.74 -31.41
CA ARG A 67 -14.40 22.88 -32.34
C ARG A 67 -13.69 24.08 -31.72
N GLY A 68 -13.01 24.89 -32.55
CA GLY A 68 -12.32 26.11 -32.13
C GLY A 68 -11.15 25.89 -31.17
N GLN A 69 -10.69 24.64 -31.01
CA GLN A 69 -9.61 24.25 -30.11
C GLN A 69 -8.68 23.26 -30.83
N PRO A 70 -7.35 23.45 -30.78
CA PRO A 70 -6.43 22.45 -31.30
C PRO A 70 -6.44 21.20 -30.41
N ILE A 71 -6.32 20.03 -31.03
CA ILE A 71 -6.11 18.77 -30.29
C ILE A 71 -4.67 18.30 -30.43
N TYR A 72 -4.16 17.67 -29.38
CA TYR A 72 -2.83 17.07 -29.35
C TYR A 72 -2.98 15.56 -29.29
N PHE A 73 -2.72 14.87 -30.40
CA PHE A 73 -2.76 13.41 -30.43
C PHE A 73 -1.38 12.80 -30.18
N HIS A 74 -1.37 11.57 -29.68
CA HIS A 74 -0.15 10.83 -29.37
C HIS A 74 -0.08 9.57 -30.24
N VAL A 75 1.07 9.39 -30.91
CA VAL A 75 1.33 8.17 -31.69
C VAL A 75 1.63 6.99 -30.76
N ILE A 76 2.54 7.17 -29.78
CA ILE A 76 2.74 6.17 -28.71
C ILE A 76 1.73 6.41 -27.60
N HIS A 77 1.07 5.34 -27.21
CA HIS A 77 0.05 5.38 -26.19
C HIS A 77 0.61 5.41 -24.78
N LYS A 78 -0.01 6.23 -23.95
CA LYS A 78 0.14 6.20 -22.49
C LYS A 78 -0.95 5.28 -21.94
N PHE A 79 -0.63 4.02 -21.66
CA PHE A 79 -1.64 3.06 -21.18
C PHE A 79 -2.35 3.50 -19.90
N HIS A 80 -1.71 4.33 -19.06
CA HIS A 80 -2.34 4.90 -17.87
C HIS A 80 -3.42 5.96 -18.19
N ASP A 81 -3.46 6.53 -19.39
CA ASP A 81 -4.49 7.47 -19.83
C ASP A 81 -5.76 6.75 -20.37
N ALA A 82 -5.70 5.42 -20.58
CA ALA A 82 -6.87 4.63 -20.95
C ALA A 82 -7.93 4.65 -19.84
N LEU A 83 -9.20 4.54 -20.22
CA LEU A 83 -10.30 4.47 -19.26
C LEU A 83 -10.30 3.09 -18.62
N SER A 84 -9.79 3.01 -17.39
CA SER A 84 -9.69 1.79 -16.58
C SER A 84 -10.72 1.73 -15.46
N LYS A 85 -11.37 2.86 -15.14
CA LYS A 85 -12.32 2.98 -14.03
C LYS A 85 -13.74 3.18 -14.52
N ASN A 86 -14.70 2.61 -13.79
CA ASN A 86 -16.11 2.79 -14.08
C ASN A 86 -16.53 4.26 -13.86
N ILE A 87 -17.05 4.89 -14.92
CA ILE A 87 -17.60 6.26 -14.90
C ILE A 87 -19.13 6.27 -14.84
N GLY A 88 -19.78 5.14 -14.58
CA GLY A 88 -21.24 5.02 -14.51
C GLY A 88 -21.95 5.08 -15.87
N ILE A 89 -21.19 5.10 -16.97
CA ILE A 89 -21.72 5.12 -18.34
C ILE A 89 -21.53 3.73 -18.95
N THR A 90 -22.61 3.22 -19.54
CA THR A 90 -22.65 1.95 -20.27
C THR A 90 -22.88 2.21 -21.75
N TYR A 91 -22.44 1.28 -22.59
CA TYR A 91 -22.61 1.33 -24.03
C TYR A 91 -23.18 0.01 -24.54
N SER A 92 -24.16 0.09 -25.43
CA SER A 92 -24.77 -1.08 -26.07
C SER A 92 -23.96 -1.47 -27.29
N ILE A 93 -23.29 -2.62 -27.23
CA ILE A 93 -22.53 -3.17 -28.35
C ILE A 93 -23.51 -3.87 -29.31
N PRO A 94 -23.56 -3.47 -30.60
CA PRO A 94 -24.41 -4.12 -31.59
C PRO A 94 -23.93 -5.56 -31.84
N GLN A 95 -24.67 -6.53 -31.30
CA GLN A 95 -24.51 -7.98 -31.45
C GLN A 95 -25.92 -8.61 -31.52
N PRO A 96 -26.11 -9.90 -31.85
CA PRO A 96 -27.45 -10.51 -31.99
C PRO A 96 -28.40 -10.28 -30.79
N THR A 97 -27.86 -10.00 -29.60
CA THR A 97 -28.62 -9.73 -28.36
C THR A 97 -28.38 -8.35 -27.72
N ASN A 98 -27.69 -7.41 -28.38
CA ASN A 98 -27.32 -6.08 -27.83
C ASN A 98 -26.76 -6.13 -26.39
N LEU A 99 -25.47 -6.44 -26.26
CA LEU A 99 -24.78 -6.51 -24.97
C LEU A 99 -24.53 -5.11 -24.40
N VAL A 100 -25.01 -4.83 -23.17
CA VAL A 100 -24.77 -3.55 -22.48
C VAL A 100 -23.54 -3.67 -21.58
N VAL A 101 -22.48 -2.92 -21.91
CA VAL A 101 -21.17 -3.04 -21.24
C VAL A 101 -20.77 -1.71 -20.60
N PRO A 102 -20.24 -1.69 -19.36
CA PRO A 102 -19.57 -0.53 -18.80
C PRO A 102 -18.42 -0.05 -19.68
N LEU A 103 -18.33 1.25 -19.97
CA LEU A 103 -17.34 1.78 -20.93
C LEU A 103 -15.90 1.34 -20.63
N HIS A 104 -15.50 1.36 -19.36
CA HIS A 104 -14.14 1.01 -18.93
C HIS A 104 -13.73 -0.45 -19.19
N GLN A 105 -14.68 -1.34 -19.51
CA GLN A 105 -14.41 -2.73 -19.89
C GLN A 105 -14.26 -2.90 -21.40
N ILE A 106 -14.61 -1.88 -22.20
CA ILE A 106 -14.41 -1.89 -23.64
C ILE A 106 -12.97 -1.45 -23.93
N PRO A 107 -12.21 -2.22 -24.73
CA PRO A 107 -10.86 -1.87 -25.12
C PRO A 107 -10.79 -0.46 -25.71
N ASN A 108 -9.94 0.39 -25.13
CA ASN A 108 -9.86 1.79 -25.50
C ASN A 108 -8.44 2.36 -25.42
N TYR A 109 -8.27 3.53 -26.03
CA TYR A 109 -7.03 4.28 -25.93
C TYR A 109 -7.28 5.79 -25.92
N CYS A 110 -6.49 6.52 -25.13
CA CYS A 110 -6.48 7.99 -25.20
C CYS A 110 -5.77 8.44 -26.47
N PHE A 111 -6.56 8.89 -27.44
CA PHE A 111 -6.10 9.33 -28.74
C PHE A 111 -5.50 10.72 -28.69
N ALA A 112 -6.21 11.65 -28.06
CA ALA A 112 -5.81 13.04 -28.00
C ALA A 112 -6.19 13.71 -26.68
N LYS A 113 -5.52 14.82 -26.38
CA LYS A 113 -5.88 15.74 -25.31
C LYS A 113 -6.13 17.13 -25.89
N TRP A 114 -7.01 17.90 -25.26
CA TRP A 114 -7.18 19.34 -25.55
C TRP A 114 -7.37 20.10 -24.24
N GLY A 115 -7.08 21.40 -24.24
CA GLY A 115 -6.97 22.14 -23.00
C GLY A 115 -5.98 21.50 -22.02
N ILE A 116 -6.19 21.73 -20.72
CA ILE A 116 -5.27 21.26 -19.67
C ILE A 116 -5.59 19.80 -19.27
N ARG A 117 -6.87 19.44 -19.22
CA ARG A 117 -7.35 18.18 -18.60
C ARG A 117 -8.34 17.39 -19.45
N HIS A 118 -8.64 17.84 -20.67
CA HIS A 118 -9.64 17.19 -21.51
C HIS A 118 -9.01 16.11 -22.38
N SER A 119 -9.77 15.06 -22.68
CA SER A 119 -9.24 13.90 -23.40
C SER A 119 -10.27 13.28 -24.33
N ILE A 120 -9.79 12.86 -25.50
CA ILE A 120 -10.53 12.10 -26.49
C ILE A 120 -10.01 10.67 -26.42
N ARG A 121 -10.91 9.72 -26.15
CA ARG A 121 -10.62 8.29 -26.19
C ARG A 121 -11.36 7.64 -27.33
N ILE A 122 -10.73 6.67 -27.99
CA ILE A 122 -11.41 5.81 -28.96
C ILE A 122 -11.65 4.45 -28.30
N PHE A 123 -12.86 3.94 -28.49
CA PHE A 123 -13.30 2.64 -28.00
C PHE A 123 -13.53 1.70 -29.17
N TYR A 124 -13.22 0.42 -28.96
CA TYR A 124 -13.33 -0.64 -29.97
C TYR A 124 -14.26 -1.76 -29.48
N PRO A 125 -15.57 -1.66 -29.77
CA PRO A 125 -16.57 -2.58 -29.24
C PRO A 125 -16.33 -4.04 -29.64
N ARG A 126 -15.85 -4.29 -30.86
CA ARG A 126 -15.59 -5.63 -31.38
C ARG A 126 -14.43 -6.36 -30.70
N LEU A 127 -13.57 -5.65 -29.97
CA LEU A 127 -12.52 -6.28 -29.16
C LEU A 127 -13.03 -6.77 -27.80
N HIS A 128 -14.20 -6.33 -27.35
CA HIS A 128 -14.81 -6.82 -26.13
C HIS A 128 -15.40 -8.21 -26.37
N THR A 129 -14.79 -9.22 -25.75
CA THR A 129 -15.12 -10.64 -25.86
C THR A 129 -14.97 -11.29 -24.49
N GLU A 130 -15.63 -12.42 -24.26
CA GLU A 130 -15.54 -13.17 -22.98
C GLU A 130 -14.08 -13.53 -22.64
N ASP A 131 -13.26 -13.84 -23.64
CA ASP A 131 -11.85 -14.21 -23.46
C ASP A 131 -10.92 -13.01 -23.17
N ARG A 132 -11.31 -11.77 -23.55
CA ARG A 132 -10.45 -10.59 -23.42
C ARG A 132 -10.65 -9.89 -22.08
N ARG A 133 -9.74 -10.16 -21.14
CA ARG A 133 -9.71 -9.49 -19.82
C ARG A 133 -9.12 -8.06 -19.80
N SER A 134 -8.60 -7.58 -20.94
CA SER A 134 -7.87 -6.29 -21.01
C SER A 134 -8.70 -5.17 -21.63
N HIS A 135 -8.82 -4.04 -20.92
CA HIS A 135 -9.42 -2.79 -21.41
C HIS A 135 -8.47 -1.93 -22.26
N ILE A 136 -7.22 -2.37 -22.46
CA ILE A 136 -6.22 -1.68 -23.31
C ILE A 136 -5.93 -2.47 -24.58
N LEU A 137 -5.46 -1.75 -25.61
CA LEU A 137 -4.97 -2.35 -26.85
C LEU A 137 -3.62 -3.04 -26.64
N THR A 138 -3.34 -4.06 -27.44
CA THR A 138 -2.01 -4.66 -27.55
C THR A 138 -1.08 -3.75 -28.36
N VAL A 139 0.23 -3.95 -28.24
CA VAL A 139 1.21 -3.16 -29.01
C VAL A 139 1.03 -3.35 -30.53
N ASP A 140 0.66 -4.56 -30.95
CA ASP A 140 0.44 -4.88 -32.37
C ASP A 140 -0.84 -4.24 -32.91
N GLU A 141 -1.92 -4.22 -32.11
CA GLU A 141 -3.15 -3.48 -32.42
C GLU A 141 -2.87 -1.98 -32.56
N CYS A 142 -2.09 -1.41 -31.65
CA CYS A 142 -1.67 0.00 -31.69
C CYS A 142 -0.84 0.33 -32.95
N ALA A 143 0.13 -0.51 -33.29
CA ALA A 143 0.95 -0.34 -34.47
C ALA A 143 0.11 -0.42 -35.75
N THR A 144 -0.77 -1.43 -35.83
CA THR A 144 -1.67 -1.63 -36.97
C THR A 144 -2.63 -0.44 -37.13
N TRP A 145 -3.24 0.00 -36.04
CA TRP A 145 -4.15 1.16 -36.04
C TRP A 145 -3.45 2.44 -36.50
N TYR A 146 -2.24 2.70 -36.02
CA TYR A 146 -1.49 3.88 -36.42
C TYR A 146 -1.13 3.87 -37.91
N GLU A 147 -0.54 2.76 -38.38
CA GLU A 147 0.04 2.66 -39.72
C GLU A 147 -1.02 2.54 -40.82
N LYS A 148 -2.12 1.83 -40.54
CA LYS A 148 -3.19 1.59 -41.52
C LYS A 148 -4.35 2.59 -41.47
N VAL A 149 -4.59 3.21 -40.31
CA VAL A 149 -5.78 4.06 -40.11
C VAL A 149 -5.40 5.50 -39.77
N VAL A 150 -4.75 5.74 -38.63
CA VAL A 150 -4.50 7.11 -38.15
C VAL A 150 -3.63 7.91 -39.13
N ARG A 151 -2.47 7.36 -39.51
CA ARG A 151 -1.52 8.07 -40.37
C ARG A 151 -2.09 8.27 -41.79
N PRO A 152 -2.70 7.28 -42.46
CA PRO A 152 -3.32 7.52 -43.77
C PRO A 152 -4.52 8.47 -43.70
N ALA A 153 -5.34 8.44 -42.65
CA ALA A 153 -6.45 9.39 -42.48
C ALA A 153 -5.94 10.83 -42.37
N LEU A 154 -4.89 11.06 -41.58
CA LEU A 154 -4.23 12.36 -41.49
C LEU A 154 -3.55 12.77 -42.80
N SER A 155 -3.07 11.81 -43.60
CA SER A 155 -2.53 12.07 -44.94
C SER A 155 -3.59 12.51 -45.94
N ARG A 156 -4.82 11.97 -45.86
CA ARG A 156 -5.96 12.42 -46.68
C ARG A 156 -6.37 13.83 -46.27
N LEU A 157 -6.36 14.09 -44.96
CA LEU A 157 -6.88 15.31 -44.36
C LEU A 157 -5.93 16.50 -44.51
N ALA A 158 -4.64 16.32 -44.22
CA ALA A 158 -3.62 17.36 -44.29
C ALA A 158 -2.31 16.76 -44.84
N PRO A 159 -2.20 16.56 -46.18
CA PRO A 159 -1.05 15.92 -46.81
C PRO A 159 0.30 16.56 -46.42
N GLU A 160 0.35 17.89 -46.38
CA GLU A 160 1.58 18.64 -46.06
C GLU A 160 2.07 18.41 -44.63
N ARG A 161 1.16 18.17 -43.68
CA ARG A 161 1.51 17.95 -42.25
C ARG A 161 1.96 16.52 -41.97
N THR A 162 1.59 15.58 -42.83
CA THR A 162 1.93 14.16 -42.67
C THR A 162 3.42 13.88 -42.82
N ASN A 163 4.16 14.76 -43.50
CA ASN A 163 5.62 14.70 -43.59
C ASN A 163 6.32 14.80 -42.21
N ASN A 164 5.64 15.38 -41.21
CA ASN A 164 6.15 15.49 -39.84
C ASN A 164 5.74 14.31 -38.94
N LEU A 165 5.00 13.34 -39.48
CA LEU A 165 4.59 12.13 -38.78
C LEU A 165 5.57 10.99 -39.08
N PRO A 166 5.97 10.19 -38.07
CA PRO A 166 6.71 8.96 -38.27
C PRO A 166 6.07 8.05 -39.32
N ALA A 167 6.88 7.33 -40.10
CA ALA A 167 6.35 6.39 -41.08
C ALA A 167 5.69 5.17 -40.41
N THR A 168 6.27 4.71 -39.29
CA THR A 168 5.86 3.51 -38.56
C THR A 168 5.78 3.78 -37.06
N TYR A 169 5.01 2.95 -36.35
CA TYR A 169 4.91 2.98 -34.89
C TYR A 169 6.26 2.67 -34.22
N SER A 170 7.05 1.77 -34.83
CA SER A 170 8.40 1.43 -34.37
C SER A 170 9.37 2.61 -34.47
N THR A 171 9.28 3.41 -35.53
CA THR A 171 10.09 4.62 -35.72
C THR A 171 9.80 5.65 -34.63
N GLU A 172 8.51 5.84 -34.31
CA GLU A 172 8.13 6.72 -33.19
C GLU A 172 8.65 6.17 -31.85
N THR A 173 8.49 4.86 -31.63
CA THR A 173 8.97 4.18 -30.41
C THR A 173 10.47 4.38 -30.21
N PHE A 174 11.25 4.29 -31.27
CA PHE A 174 12.68 4.59 -31.24
C PHE A 174 12.93 6.07 -30.90
N ARG A 175 12.28 7.01 -31.60
CA ARG A 175 12.43 8.46 -31.39
C ARG A 175 12.08 8.88 -29.96
N SER A 176 11.06 8.28 -29.37
CA SER A 176 10.61 8.59 -28.01
C SER A 176 11.48 7.99 -26.91
N ARG A 177 12.37 7.03 -27.19
CA ARG A 177 13.24 6.45 -26.17
C ARG A 177 14.42 7.39 -25.88
N THR A 178 14.47 7.89 -24.65
CA THR A 178 15.63 8.65 -24.14
C THR A 178 16.83 7.72 -23.92
N ARG A 179 18.03 8.31 -23.73
CA ARG A 179 19.27 7.59 -23.43
C ARG A 179 19.17 6.63 -22.24
N ASN A 180 18.29 6.91 -21.28
CA ASN A 180 18.08 6.11 -20.08
C ASN A 180 16.98 5.03 -20.26
N GLY A 181 16.42 4.90 -21.46
CA GLY A 181 15.33 3.95 -21.76
C GLY A 181 13.93 4.42 -21.38
N MET A 182 13.78 5.61 -20.78
CA MET A 182 12.47 6.23 -20.52
C MET A 182 11.83 6.73 -21.82
N LEU A 183 10.50 6.63 -21.92
CA LEU A 183 9.74 7.15 -23.05
C LEU A 183 9.37 8.61 -22.83
N PHE A 184 9.79 9.47 -23.76
CA PHE A 184 9.32 10.85 -23.90
C PHE A 184 8.31 10.90 -25.05
N ILE A 185 7.02 10.97 -24.70
CA ILE A 185 5.92 10.96 -25.66
C ILE A 185 5.52 12.41 -25.94
N SER A 186 5.80 12.90 -27.15
CA SER A 186 5.42 14.26 -27.57
C SER A 186 4.11 14.23 -28.35
N GLY A 187 3.19 15.15 -28.05
CA GLY A 187 1.97 15.33 -28.84
C GLY A 187 2.21 15.89 -30.24
N ARG A 188 1.26 15.67 -31.13
CA ARG A 188 1.18 16.26 -32.47
C ARG A 188 -0.13 17.01 -32.61
N THR A 189 -0.08 18.22 -33.16
CA THR A 189 -1.25 19.10 -33.24
C THR A 189 -2.03 18.86 -34.53
N ILE A 190 -3.34 18.74 -34.43
CA ILE A 190 -4.27 18.74 -35.58
C ILE A 190 -5.10 20.03 -35.53
N SER A 191 -5.31 20.66 -36.69
CA SER A 191 -6.13 21.88 -36.81
C SER A 191 -7.60 21.54 -36.58
N ASP A 192 -8.34 22.47 -35.99
CA ASP A 192 -9.79 22.32 -35.74
C ASP A 192 -10.63 22.12 -37.00
N TRP A 193 -10.37 22.87 -38.08
CA TRP A 193 -11.09 22.78 -39.37
C TRP A 193 -11.12 21.36 -39.95
N ASP A 194 -10.06 20.61 -39.71
CA ASP A 194 -9.83 19.31 -40.28
C ASP A 194 -10.52 18.19 -39.46
N LEU A 195 -10.78 18.42 -38.17
CA LEU A 195 -11.19 17.36 -37.23
C LEU A 195 -12.54 16.73 -37.55
N GLN A 196 -13.45 17.48 -38.17
CA GLN A 196 -14.80 16.99 -38.43
C GLN A 196 -14.85 15.83 -39.43
N TYR A 197 -13.86 15.71 -40.31
CA TYR A 197 -13.79 14.65 -41.32
C TYR A 197 -12.92 13.45 -40.90
N LEU A 198 -12.15 13.59 -39.83
CA LEU A 198 -11.16 12.59 -39.44
C LEU A 198 -11.79 11.23 -39.11
N GLY A 199 -12.91 11.22 -38.38
CA GLY A 199 -13.60 9.99 -38.00
C GLY A 199 -14.11 9.20 -39.21
N ASP A 200 -14.64 9.89 -40.22
CA ASP A 200 -15.17 9.25 -41.42
C ASP A 200 -14.04 8.65 -42.28
N TYR A 201 -12.94 9.38 -42.50
CA TYR A 201 -11.76 8.83 -43.17
C TYR A 201 -11.17 7.62 -42.44
N MET A 202 -11.17 7.64 -41.10
CA MET A 202 -10.72 6.49 -40.32
C MET A 202 -11.61 5.27 -40.55
N ARG A 203 -12.93 5.43 -40.66
CA ARG A 203 -13.86 4.33 -40.96
C ARG A 203 -13.68 3.76 -42.37
N GLU A 204 -13.51 4.63 -43.37
CA GLU A 204 -13.21 4.20 -44.74
C GLU A 204 -11.95 3.32 -44.76
N LEU A 205 -10.89 3.77 -44.08
CA LEU A 205 -9.64 3.01 -43.98
C LEU A 205 -9.77 1.71 -43.20
N VAL A 206 -10.61 1.66 -42.15
CA VAL A 206 -10.93 0.42 -41.44
C VAL A 206 -11.56 -0.60 -42.39
N ALA A 207 -12.51 -0.18 -43.23
CA ALA A 207 -13.15 -1.03 -44.22
C ALA A 207 -12.17 -1.44 -45.34
N GLU A 208 -11.40 -0.50 -45.89
CA GLU A 208 -10.40 -0.76 -46.94
C GLU A 208 -9.31 -1.76 -46.50
N ASN A 209 -8.95 -1.75 -45.22
CA ASN A 209 -7.91 -2.62 -44.65
C ASN A 209 -8.44 -3.90 -44.00
N ASP A 210 -9.75 -4.19 -44.11
CA ASP A 210 -10.43 -5.35 -43.51
C ASP A 210 -10.15 -5.49 -41.99
N MET A 211 -10.23 -4.37 -41.27
CA MET A 211 -9.95 -4.32 -39.84
C MET A 211 -11.21 -4.58 -39.01
N GLY A 212 -11.78 -5.79 -39.13
CA GLY A 212 -13.04 -6.18 -38.48
C GLY A 212 -13.08 -5.92 -36.96
N TRP A 213 -11.94 -6.03 -36.27
CA TRP A 213 -11.83 -5.73 -34.84
C TRP A 213 -12.03 -4.26 -34.47
N ALA A 214 -11.83 -3.34 -35.43
CA ALA A 214 -11.98 -1.91 -35.24
C ALA A 214 -13.33 -1.38 -35.76
N GLU A 215 -14.18 -2.23 -36.34
CA GLU A 215 -15.49 -1.83 -36.81
C GLU A 215 -16.36 -1.26 -35.68
N GLY A 216 -17.09 -0.20 -36.01
CA GLY A 216 -18.00 0.45 -35.06
C GLY A 216 -17.27 1.21 -33.94
N PHE A 217 -15.98 1.54 -34.11
CA PHE A 217 -15.28 2.39 -33.15
C PHE A 217 -15.99 3.75 -32.98
N PHE A 218 -15.90 4.31 -31.77
CA PHE A 218 -16.48 5.59 -31.42
C PHE A 218 -15.54 6.41 -30.53
N PHE A 219 -15.83 7.71 -30.40
CA PHE A 219 -15.07 8.64 -29.58
C PHE A 219 -15.80 8.96 -28.29
N LEU A 220 -15.08 8.96 -27.16
CA LEU A 220 -15.50 9.57 -25.91
C LEU A 220 -14.71 10.88 -25.73
N HIS A 221 -15.42 11.99 -25.66
CA HIS A 221 -14.91 13.28 -25.27
C HIS A 221 -15.15 13.46 -23.79
N GLU A 222 -14.09 13.75 -23.05
CA GLU A 222 -14.16 13.93 -21.61
C GLU A 222 -13.60 15.30 -21.23
N ILE A 223 -14.48 16.16 -20.73
CA ILE A 223 -14.16 17.42 -20.06
C ILE A 223 -14.02 17.11 -18.57
N ARG A 224 -12.88 17.44 -17.97
CA ARG A 224 -12.63 17.15 -16.54
C ARG A 224 -11.86 18.27 -15.85
N GLY A 225 -12.10 18.38 -14.54
CA GLY A 225 -11.30 19.21 -13.65
C GLY A 225 -11.48 20.70 -13.91
N VAL A 226 -12.70 21.10 -14.28
CA VAL A 226 -13.14 22.48 -14.51
C VAL A 226 -14.16 22.94 -13.45
N LYS A 227 -14.24 22.24 -12.33
CA LYS A 227 -14.98 22.67 -11.13
C LYS A 227 -14.82 24.17 -10.88
N ASN A 228 -15.92 24.83 -10.52
CA ASN A 228 -16.02 26.27 -10.26
C ASN A 228 -15.78 27.19 -11.49
N SER A 229 -15.65 26.66 -12.71
CA SER A 229 -15.52 27.51 -13.92
C SER A 229 -16.84 28.17 -14.34
N SER A 230 -17.96 27.61 -13.91
CA SER A 230 -19.31 27.96 -14.34
C SER A 230 -20.24 28.21 -13.15
N VAL A 231 -19.73 28.79 -12.06
CA VAL A 231 -20.54 29.08 -10.86
C VAL A 231 -21.65 30.07 -11.19
N HIS A 232 -22.90 29.72 -10.85
CA HIS A 232 -24.08 30.53 -11.09
C HIS A 232 -25.15 30.27 -10.02
N THR A 233 -26.17 31.13 -9.97
CA THR A 233 -27.33 30.92 -9.09
C THR A 233 -28.20 29.77 -9.62
N PRO A 234 -28.88 28.99 -8.76
CA PRO A 234 -29.71 27.86 -9.18
C PRO A 234 -31.07 28.33 -9.76
N SER A 235 -31.03 29.14 -10.81
CA SER A 235 -32.20 29.61 -11.56
C SER A 235 -32.18 29.09 -13.00
N ALA A 236 -33.36 28.88 -13.59
CA ALA A 236 -33.48 28.31 -14.93
C ALA A 236 -32.73 29.14 -16.00
N THR A 237 -32.83 30.48 -15.92
CA THR A 237 -32.14 31.39 -16.84
C THR A 237 -30.62 31.28 -16.70
N ALA A 238 -30.11 31.35 -15.47
CA ALA A 238 -28.68 31.27 -15.22
C ALA A 238 -28.11 29.89 -15.60
N ALA A 239 -28.84 28.81 -15.30
CA ALA A 239 -28.47 27.45 -15.65
C ALA A 239 -28.36 27.23 -17.16
N THR A 240 -29.31 27.77 -17.93
CA THR A 240 -29.31 27.67 -19.40
C THR A 240 -28.11 28.40 -20.00
N THR A 241 -27.88 29.65 -19.58
CA THR A 241 -26.73 30.46 -20.04
C THR A 241 -25.41 29.81 -19.67
N ALA A 242 -25.25 29.40 -18.41
CA ALA A 242 -24.02 28.78 -17.92
C ALA A 242 -23.72 27.45 -18.62
N LEU A 243 -24.73 26.65 -19.02
CA LEU A 243 -24.49 25.42 -19.76
C LEU A 243 -23.99 25.71 -21.17
N GLY A 244 -24.60 26.68 -21.85
CA GLY A 244 -24.17 27.13 -23.17
C GLY A 244 -22.73 27.65 -23.14
N ASP A 245 -22.40 28.48 -22.16
CA ASP A 245 -21.07 29.02 -21.95
C ASP A 245 -20.06 27.93 -21.60
N PHE A 246 -20.43 26.98 -20.74
CA PHE A 246 -19.59 25.83 -20.37
C PHE A 246 -19.20 24.99 -21.60
N LEU A 247 -20.18 24.62 -22.44
CA LEU A 247 -19.94 23.83 -23.64
C LEU A 247 -19.06 24.61 -24.64
N THR A 248 -19.42 25.87 -24.91
CA THR A 248 -18.69 26.74 -25.84
C THR A 248 -17.25 26.96 -25.40
N THR A 249 -17.04 27.28 -24.12
CA THR A 249 -15.70 27.51 -23.53
C THR A 249 -14.80 26.28 -23.65
N HIS A 250 -15.39 25.08 -23.61
CA HIS A 250 -14.65 23.82 -23.73
C HIS A 250 -14.65 23.22 -25.14
N GLY A 251 -15.07 24.02 -26.14
CA GLY A 251 -15.00 23.66 -27.55
C GLY A 251 -16.02 22.61 -27.97
N ILE A 252 -17.12 22.47 -27.24
CA ILE A 252 -18.23 21.56 -27.58
C ILE A 252 -19.37 22.38 -28.19
N PRO A 253 -19.79 22.08 -29.42
CA PRO A 253 -20.84 22.84 -30.10
C PRO A 253 -22.23 22.50 -29.51
N PRO A 254 -23.17 23.47 -29.42
CA PRO A 254 -24.49 23.25 -28.81
C PRO A 254 -25.33 22.15 -29.45
N GLU A 255 -25.10 21.87 -30.73
CA GLU A 255 -25.80 20.86 -31.54
C GLU A 255 -25.63 19.44 -30.99
N VAL A 256 -24.57 19.18 -30.22
CA VAL A 256 -24.35 17.91 -29.50
C VAL A 256 -25.55 17.51 -28.62
N ARG A 257 -26.39 18.46 -28.20
CA ARG A 257 -27.62 18.20 -27.42
C ARG A 257 -28.70 17.47 -28.22
N THR A 258 -28.73 17.65 -29.54
CA THR A 258 -29.83 17.18 -30.40
C THR A 258 -29.34 16.28 -31.55
N GLU A 259 -28.02 16.09 -31.69
CA GLU A 259 -27.42 15.28 -32.74
C GLU A 259 -27.76 13.78 -32.58
N ALA A 260 -28.31 13.19 -33.63
CA ALA A 260 -28.65 11.77 -33.64
C ALA A 260 -27.41 10.89 -33.54
N GLY A 261 -27.45 9.87 -32.67
CA GLY A 261 -26.32 8.95 -32.45
C GLY A 261 -25.26 9.48 -31.49
N VAL A 262 -25.42 10.68 -30.95
CA VAL A 262 -24.58 11.24 -29.89
C VAL A 262 -25.23 10.99 -28.53
N LEU A 263 -24.45 10.48 -27.57
CA LEU A 263 -24.88 10.30 -26.18
C LEU A 263 -24.04 11.20 -25.29
N ALA A 264 -24.67 12.14 -24.60
CA ALA A 264 -23.95 13.13 -23.80
C ALA A 264 -24.49 13.19 -22.36
N TRP A 265 -23.56 13.31 -21.41
CA TRP A 265 -23.83 13.49 -19.99
C TRP A 265 -23.03 14.66 -19.43
N VAL A 266 -23.56 15.29 -18.39
CA VAL A 266 -22.91 16.37 -17.65
C VAL A 266 -23.05 16.11 -16.15
N ASP A 267 -21.99 16.42 -15.41
CA ASP A 267 -22.01 16.47 -13.95
C ASP A 267 -22.41 17.88 -13.50
N VAL A 268 -23.55 17.96 -12.83
CA VAL A 268 -24.08 19.20 -12.25
C VAL A 268 -23.83 19.17 -10.76
N GLY A 269 -23.14 20.19 -10.26
CA GLY A 269 -22.88 20.38 -8.83
C GLY A 269 -23.78 21.47 -8.25
N ILE A 270 -24.23 21.26 -7.01
CA ILE A 270 -24.76 22.31 -6.14
C ILE A 270 -23.98 22.31 -4.83
N GLU A 271 -23.54 23.49 -4.40
CA GLU A 271 -22.79 23.71 -3.17
C GLU A 271 -23.61 24.54 -2.19
N ILE A 272 -23.66 24.06 -0.95
CA ILE A 272 -24.36 24.64 0.19
C ILE A 272 -23.33 25.22 1.14
N SER A 273 -23.35 26.53 1.31
CA SER A 273 -22.35 27.29 2.07
C SER A 273 -23.03 28.02 3.22
N SER A 274 -22.39 28.02 4.39
CA SER A 274 -22.86 28.78 5.55
C SER A 274 -22.61 30.27 5.34
N ASP A 275 -23.63 31.11 5.53
CA ASP A 275 -23.48 32.57 5.43
C ASP A 275 -22.85 33.18 6.70
N VAL A 276 -22.85 32.43 7.82
CA VAL A 276 -22.25 32.82 9.10
C VAL A 276 -20.83 32.28 9.33
N GLY A 277 -20.23 31.63 8.32
CA GLY A 277 -18.86 31.11 8.40
C GLY A 277 -18.66 29.80 9.17
N ASP A 278 -19.71 29.02 9.43
CA ASP A 278 -19.58 27.68 10.02
C ASP A 278 -19.20 26.61 8.97
N CYS A 279 -18.73 25.46 9.47
CA CYS A 279 -18.53 24.24 8.69
C CYS A 279 -19.80 23.40 8.65
N LEU A 280 -20.33 23.18 7.45
CA LEU A 280 -21.51 22.36 7.20
C LEU A 280 -21.12 20.91 6.88
N ALA A 281 -21.98 19.98 7.30
CA ALA A 281 -21.92 18.58 6.90
C ALA A 281 -23.32 17.96 6.76
N PRO A 282 -23.53 17.06 5.79
CA PRO A 282 -24.77 16.30 5.67
C PRO A 282 -24.91 15.30 6.81
N ARG A 283 -26.12 15.18 7.37
CA ARG A 283 -26.44 14.12 8.32
C ARG A 283 -26.62 12.80 7.57
N ALA A 284 -26.09 11.72 8.15
CA ALA A 284 -26.17 10.39 7.56
C ALA A 284 -27.62 9.90 7.42
N ASP A 285 -28.45 10.16 8.43
CA ASP A 285 -29.85 9.71 8.52
C ASP A 285 -30.81 10.44 7.55
N THR A 286 -30.39 11.58 6.99
CA THR A 286 -31.23 12.38 6.08
C THR A 286 -30.73 12.37 4.63
N ILE A 287 -29.75 11.53 4.29
CA ILE A 287 -29.27 11.37 2.91
C ILE A 287 -30.39 11.09 1.90
N PRO A 288 -31.41 10.24 2.20
CA PRO A 288 -32.55 10.05 1.30
C PRO A 288 -33.29 11.35 0.96
N ALA A 289 -33.43 12.25 1.93
CA ALA A 289 -34.08 13.55 1.73
C ALA A 289 -33.26 14.44 0.80
N LEU A 290 -31.94 14.53 0.98
CA LEU A 290 -31.06 15.27 0.07
C LEU A 290 -31.09 14.70 -1.36
N ILE A 291 -31.11 13.38 -1.51
CA ILE A 291 -31.31 12.72 -2.80
C ILE A 291 -32.63 13.19 -3.41
N SER A 292 -33.73 13.12 -2.66
CA SER A 292 -35.04 13.55 -3.14
C SER A 292 -35.06 15.03 -3.58
N GLN A 293 -34.45 15.92 -2.81
CA GLN A 293 -34.41 17.36 -3.12
C GLN A 293 -33.66 17.65 -4.42
N PHE A 294 -32.44 17.11 -4.58
CA PHE A 294 -31.58 17.51 -5.70
C PHE A 294 -31.73 16.67 -6.98
N SER A 295 -32.36 15.49 -6.90
CA SER A 295 -32.59 14.62 -8.06
C SER A 295 -34.06 14.50 -8.47
N SER A 296 -35.00 15.01 -7.64
CA SER A 296 -36.44 14.80 -7.78
C SER A 296 -36.86 13.32 -7.84
N ILE A 297 -36.02 12.42 -7.32
CA ILE A 297 -36.39 11.03 -7.07
C ILE A 297 -37.34 11.01 -5.85
N PRO A 298 -38.51 10.37 -5.90
CA PRO A 298 -39.43 10.33 -4.76
C PRO A 298 -38.77 9.80 -3.49
N ILE A 299 -39.13 10.38 -2.33
CA ILE A 299 -38.49 10.06 -1.05
C ILE A 299 -38.52 8.57 -0.72
N ASP A 300 -39.66 7.88 -0.92
CA ASP A 300 -39.77 6.44 -0.68
C ASP A 300 -38.77 5.63 -1.50
N LYS A 301 -38.54 6.08 -2.75
CA LYS A 301 -37.58 5.45 -3.65
C LYS A 301 -36.14 5.76 -3.23
N ALA A 302 -35.86 7.01 -2.86
CA ALA A 302 -34.56 7.41 -2.33
C ALA A 302 -34.21 6.60 -1.08
N THR A 303 -35.15 6.47 -0.14
CA THR A 303 -35.02 5.65 1.07
C THR A 303 -34.74 4.20 0.74
N SER A 304 -35.48 3.60 -0.21
CA SER A 304 -35.24 2.20 -0.62
C SER A 304 -33.86 1.96 -1.25
N MET A 305 -33.25 3.00 -1.83
CA MET A 305 -31.92 2.90 -2.44
C MET A 305 -30.80 3.17 -1.44
N ALA A 306 -31.04 4.03 -0.45
CA ALA A 306 -30.09 4.44 0.58
C ALA A 306 -30.09 3.49 1.78
N VAL A 307 -30.14 2.18 1.53
CA VAL A 307 -30.13 1.14 2.56
C VAL A 307 -28.75 0.50 2.65
N ALA A 308 -28.26 0.28 3.87
CA ALA A 308 -27.07 -0.52 4.13
C ALA A 308 -27.27 -1.92 3.53
N GLY A 309 -26.43 -2.30 2.57
CA GLY A 309 -26.60 -3.56 1.84
C GLY A 309 -26.96 -3.41 0.37
N ASN A 310 -27.32 -2.21 -0.13
CA ASN A 310 -27.44 -1.98 -1.56
C ASN A 310 -26.05 -1.79 -2.19
N GLY A 311 -25.62 -2.70 -3.06
CA GLY A 311 -24.30 -2.64 -3.73
C GLY A 311 -24.07 -1.40 -4.61
N LYS A 312 -25.08 -0.54 -4.78
CA LYS A 312 -25.00 0.71 -5.54
C LYS A 312 -25.04 1.98 -4.68
N PHE A 313 -25.11 1.84 -3.36
CA PHE A 313 -25.12 2.95 -2.41
C PHE A 313 -23.98 2.79 -1.40
N TYR A 314 -23.23 3.87 -1.18
CA TYR A 314 -22.16 3.93 -0.21
C TYR A 314 -22.34 5.17 0.65
N LEU A 315 -22.22 5.01 1.96
CA LEU A 315 -22.17 6.08 2.93
C LEU A 315 -20.69 6.36 3.24
N ASP A 316 -20.27 7.62 3.20
CA ASP A 316 -18.87 8.03 3.34
C ASP A 316 -18.69 8.92 4.58
N PRO A 317 -18.38 8.34 5.77
CA PRO A 317 -18.16 9.08 7.01
C PRO A 317 -17.17 10.24 6.84
N ILE A 318 -17.53 11.42 7.35
CA ILE A 318 -16.69 12.62 7.25
C ILE A 318 -15.83 12.75 8.49
N SER A 319 -14.50 12.87 8.32
CA SER A 319 -13.56 13.02 9.44
C SER A 319 -13.67 11.92 10.51
N CYS A 320 -14.00 10.70 10.07
CA CYS A 320 -14.29 9.57 10.97
C CYS A 320 -15.55 9.73 11.85
N MET A 321 -16.42 10.72 11.62
CA MET A 321 -17.71 10.86 12.31
C MET A 321 -18.76 10.01 11.60
N THR A 322 -19.55 9.23 12.34
CA THR A 322 -20.50 8.28 11.73
C THR A 322 -21.88 8.87 11.50
N GLN A 323 -22.28 9.87 12.30
CA GLN A 323 -23.57 10.54 12.17
C GLN A 323 -23.61 11.59 11.04
N VAL A 324 -22.44 11.95 10.48
CA VAL A 324 -22.32 12.87 9.35
C VAL A 324 -21.50 12.22 8.26
N ALA A 325 -22.07 12.16 7.06
CA ALA A 325 -21.48 11.38 5.99
C ALA A 325 -21.88 11.92 4.63
N GLY A 326 -20.92 11.94 3.70
CA GLY A 326 -21.24 12.01 2.29
C GLY A 326 -21.88 10.71 1.80
N CYS A 327 -22.17 10.63 0.51
CA CYS A 327 -22.62 9.38 -0.09
C CYS A 327 -22.22 9.27 -1.56
N ARG A 328 -22.25 8.04 -2.08
CA ARG A 328 -22.16 7.73 -3.50
C ARG A 328 -23.32 6.82 -3.87
N LEU A 329 -24.05 7.16 -4.93
CA LEU A 329 -25.17 6.38 -5.42
C LEU A 329 -25.06 6.20 -6.94
N SER A 330 -25.31 4.98 -7.43
CA SER A 330 -25.50 4.70 -8.85
C SER A 330 -26.89 4.10 -9.08
N PRO A 331 -27.92 4.94 -9.33
CA PRO A 331 -29.28 4.46 -9.43
C PRO A 331 -29.45 3.40 -10.52
N GLY A 332 -30.18 2.32 -10.22
CA GLY A 332 -30.61 1.37 -11.25
C GLY A 332 -31.55 2.04 -12.26
N VAL A 333 -31.81 1.39 -13.40
CA VAL A 333 -32.64 1.96 -14.49
C VAL A 333 -34.00 2.48 -13.99
N ARG A 334 -34.65 1.75 -13.08
CA ARG A 334 -35.94 2.13 -12.47
C ARG A 334 -35.84 3.18 -11.35
N GLY A 335 -34.63 3.56 -10.95
CA GLY A 335 -34.36 4.47 -9.84
C GLY A 335 -33.79 5.83 -10.28
N ARG A 336 -33.66 6.10 -11.59
CA ARG A 336 -32.99 7.31 -12.10
C ARG A 336 -33.79 8.60 -11.95
N GLY A 337 -35.07 8.50 -11.60
CA GLY A 337 -35.96 9.67 -11.48
C GLY A 337 -36.24 10.36 -12.83
N PRO A 338 -36.87 11.54 -12.79
CA PRO A 338 -37.32 12.26 -14.00
C PRO A 338 -36.18 12.82 -14.86
N TYR A 339 -35.02 13.08 -14.26
CA TYR A 339 -33.85 13.63 -14.96
C TYR A 339 -32.83 12.57 -15.40
N GLY A 340 -33.15 11.28 -15.25
CA GLY A 340 -32.27 10.21 -15.71
C GLY A 340 -30.92 10.14 -14.98
N VAL A 341 -30.88 10.45 -13.68
CA VAL A 341 -29.65 10.45 -12.87
C VAL A 341 -28.99 9.07 -12.90
N ILE A 342 -27.76 9.00 -13.41
CA ILE A 342 -26.99 7.74 -13.51
C ILE A 342 -25.94 7.60 -12.41
N LYS A 343 -25.53 8.71 -11.81
CA LYS A 343 -24.58 8.75 -10.70
C LYS A 343 -24.84 9.98 -9.85
N LEU A 344 -24.63 9.85 -8.55
CA LEU A 344 -24.84 10.90 -7.57
C LEU A 344 -23.77 10.79 -6.49
N GLN A 345 -23.27 11.93 -6.03
CA GLN A 345 -22.32 12.00 -4.93
C GLN A 345 -22.62 13.20 -4.03
N ALA A 346 -22.62 12.98 -2.71
CA ALA A 346 -22.58 14.04 -1.70
C ALA A 346 -21.24 14.00 -0.97
N TYR A 347 -20.59 15.13 -0.77
CA TYR A 347 -19.33 15.24 -0.03
C TYR A 347 -19.11 16.65 0.51
N VAL A 348 -18.09 16.82 1.34
CA VAL A 348 -17.65 18.13 1.84
C VAL A 348 -16.49 18.69 1.02
N THR A 349 -16.45 20.01 0.85
CA THR A 349 -15.50 20.70 -0.04
C THR A 349 -14.11 20.91 0.56
N ASP A 350 -14.01 20.82 1.88
CA ASP A 350 -12.78 21.03 2.65
C ASP A 350 -11.66 20.02 2.30
N LYS A 351 -11.98 18.89 1.66
CA LYS A 351 -11.01 17.98 1.05
C LYS A 351 -10.04 18.68 0.10
N ALA A 352 -10.41 19.85 -0.45
CA ALA A 352 -9.56 20.65 -1.34
C ALA A 352 -8.20 21.00 -0.70
N VAL A 353 -8.12 21.21 0.62
CA VAL A 353 -6.86 21.56 1.29
C VAL A 353 -5.85 20.41 1.34
N THR A 354 -6.33 19.17 1.21
CA THR A 354 -5.50 17.96 1.18
C THR A 354 -5.51 17.29 -0.20
N ALA A 355 -6.24 17.85 -1.17
CA ALA A 355 -6.36 17.27 -2.50
C ALA A 355 -5.00 17.23 -3.19
N THR A 356 -4.61 16.03 -3.61
CA THR A 356 -3.43 15.80 -4.45
C THR A 356 -3.81 14.77 -5.48
N PRO A 357 -4.26 15.20 -6.67
CA PRO A 357 -4.53 14.27 -7.77
C PRO A 357 -3.19 13.71 -8.25
N ASP A 358 -2.73 12.62 -7.62
CA ASP A 358 -1.56 11.88 -8.04
C ASP A 358 -2.00 10.92 -9.16
N GLU A 359 -1.62 11.25 -10.39
CA GLU A 359 -2.00 10.49 -11.59
C GLU A 359 -1.47 9.05 -11.47
N GLY A 360 -2.38 8.08 -11.34
CA GLY A 360 -2.08 6.65 -11.43
C GLY A 360 -2.07 5.86 -10.13
N THR A 361 -2.13 6.48 -8.94
CA THR A 361 -2.24 5.74 -7.66
C THR A 361 -3.68 5.54 -7.18
N GLY A 362 -4.64 6.21 -7.84
CA GLY A 362 -6.05 6.19 -7.46
C GLY A 362 -6.35 6.94 -6.16
N ARG A 363 -5.37 7.65 -5.60
CA ARG A 363 -5.49 8.46 -4.39
C ARG A 363 -5.72 9.92 -4.79
N HIS A 364 -6.77 10.52 -4.24
CA HIS A 364 -7.20 11.87 -4.61
C HIS A 364 -6.84 12.94 -3.55
N ALA A 365 -6.33 12.51 -2.40
CA ALA A 365 -5.89 13.36 -1.30
C ALA A 365 -4.54 12.88 -0.75
N LYS A 366 -3.97 13.68 0.17
CA LYS A 366 -2.75 13.30 0.90
C LYS A 366 -2.92 11.90 1.46
N HIS A 367 -1.86 11.11 1.40
CA HIS A 367 -1.93 9.71 1.80
C HIS A 367 -0.62 9.28 2.41
N ILE A 368 -0.69 8.57 3.54
CA ILE A 368 0.45 7.94 4.19
C ILE A 368 0.31 6.42 4.14
N THR A 369 1.39 5.73 3.77
CA THR A 369 1.45 4.26 3.86
C THR A 369 2.18 3.82 5.13
N LEU A 370 1.98 2.58 5.56
CA LEU A 370 2.80 1.99 6.63
C LEU A 370 4.28 2.03 6.32
N ASN A 371 4.66 1.80 5.06
CA ASN A 371 6.05 1.90 4.66
C ASN A 371 6.62 3.31 4.85
N ASP A 372 5.81 4.36 4.63
CA ASP A 372 6.25 5.73 4.92
C ASP A 372 6.45 5.94 6.42
N MET A 373 5.57 5.38 7.27
CA MET A 373 5.71 5.42 8.73
C MET A 373 6.98 4.71 9.22
N LEU A 374 7.21 3.48 8.75
CA LEU A 374 8.35 2.66 9.18
C LEU A 374 9.72 3.22 8.74
N ASN A 375 9.74 4.04 7.68
CA ASN A 375 10.95 4.67 7.15
C ASN A 375 11.13 6.14 7.60
N ASN A 376 10.49 6.53 8.71
CA ASN A 376 10.57 7.88 9.29
C ASN A 376 10.16 9.01 8.32
N ARG A 377 9.24 8.72 7.38
CA ARG A 377 8.64 9.75 6.51
C ARG A 377 7.34 10.31 7.10
N HIS A 378 6.79 9.67 8.13
CA HIS A 378 5.60 10.15 8.85
C HIS A 378 5.85 11.48 9.53
N GLU A 379 7.05 11.72 10.07
CA GLU A 379 7.35 12.92 10.87
C GLU A 379 7.01 14.19 10.08
N ARG A 380 7.60 14.38 8.90
CA ARG A 380 7.30 15.52 8.04
C ARG A 380 5.85 15.50 7.54
N PHE A 381 5.31 14.32 7.20
CA PHE A 381 3.95 14.24 6.69
C PHE A 381 2.90 14.65 7.72
N LEU A 382 2.97 14.10 8.94
CA LEU A 382 1.99 14.33 10.01
C LEU A 382 2.16 15.70 10.66
N THR A 383 3.38 16.21 10.79
CA THR A 383 3.59 17.60 11.22
C THR A 383 2.95 18.56 10.23
N ASN A 384 3.24 18.41 8.93
CA ASN A 384 2.63 19.28 7.91
C ASN A 384 1.11 19.12 7.85
N LEU A 385 0.59 17.90 8.04
CA LEU A 385 -0.86 17.65 8.05
C LEU A 385 -1.53 18.31 9.27
N TYR A 386 -0.91 18.19 10.45
CA TYR A 386 -1.36 18.87 11.66
C TYR A 386 -1.35 20.39 11.49
N GLU A 387 -0.23 20.96 11.03
CA GLU A 387 -0.10 22.40 10.75
C GLU A 387 -1.14 22.87 9.74
N THR A 388 -1.37 22.12 8.66
CA THR A 388 -2.41 22.43 7.67
C THR A 388 -3.79 22.51 8.34
N TYR A 389 -4.12 21.60 9.25
CA TYR A 389 -5.40 21.66 9.96
C TYR A 389 -5.49 22.84 10.92
N ILE A 390 -4.40 23.19 11.61
CA ILE A 390 -4.36 24.36 12.47
C ILE A 390 -4.52 25.65 11.65
N ASP A 391 -3.82 25.78 10.52
CA ASP A 391 -3.89 26.94 9.62
C ASP A 391 -5.30 27.12 9.00
N CYS A 392 -6.10 26.06 8.93
CA CYS A 392 -7.47 26.14 8.44
C CYS A 392 -8.48 26.69 9.46
N VAL A 393 -8.11 26.76 10.75
CA VAL A 393 -8.99 27.23 11.83
C VAL A 393 -9.38 28.68 11.61
N GLY A 394 -10.67 28.94 11.39
CA GLY A 394 -11.22 30.28 11.16
C GLY A 394 -11.02 30.82 9.74
N GLU A 395 -10.14 30.22 8.94
CA GLU A 395 -9.82 30.66 7.58
C GLU A 395 -10.54 29.83 6.50
N VAL A 396 -10.80 28.54 6.78
CA VAL A 396 -11.42 27.62 5.83
C VAL A 396 -12.69 27.04 6.42
N THR A 397 -13.79 27.13 5.67
CA THR A 397 -15.06 26.48 6.00
C THR A 397 -15.25 25.21 5.18
N SER A 398 -15.98 24.25 5.74
CA SER A 398 -16.47 23.08 5.01
C SER A 398 -17.86 23.39 4.46
N ASN A 399 -18.03 23.27 3.14
CA ASN A 399 -19.33 23.38 2.49
C ASN A 399 -19.81 21.99 2.09
N VAL A 400 -21.13 21.79 2.00
CA VAL A 400 -21.70 20.54 1.48
C VAL A 400 -21.85 20.67 -0.02
N ARG A 401 -21.38 19.68 -0.78
CA ARG A 401 -21.53 19.63 -2.22
C ARG A 401 -22.26 18.36 -2.63
N PHE A 402 -23.27 18.56 -3.47
CA PHE A 402 -24.05 17.49 -4.06
C PHE A 402 -23.88 17.53 -5.58
N GLU A 403 -23.57 16.40 -6.19
CA GLU A 403 -23.20 16.30 -7.59
C GLU A 403 -24.02 15.18 -8.23
N VAL A 404 -24.64 15.45 -9.37
CA VAL A 404 -25.42 14.47 -10.13
C VAL A 404 -24.96 14.42 -11.57
N ARG A 405 -24.85 13.20 -12.10
CA ARG A 405 -24.60 12.94 -13.51
C ARG A 405 -25.92 12.68 -14.21
N VAL A 406 -26.26 13.54 -15.16
CA VAL A 406 -27.51 13.47 -15.93
C VAL A 406 -27.22 13.51 -17.44
N PRO A 407 -28.11 12.99 -18.29
CA PRO A 407 -28.10 13.29 -19.71
C PRO A 407 -28.04 14.81 -19.95
N LEU A 408 -27.27 15.23 -20.94
CA LEU A 408 -26.99 16.65 -21.22
C LEU A 408 -28.28 17.48 -21.43
N GLU A 409 -29.34 16.87 -21.94
CA GLU A 409 -30.66 17.51 -22.12
C GLU A 409 -31.36 17.95 -20.82
N PHE A 410 -30.95 17.40 -19.68
CA PHE A 410 -31.42 17.77 -18.33
C PHE A 410 -30.40 18.61 -17.56
N GLY A 411 -29.24 18.89 -18.15
CA GLY A 411 -28.14 19.61 -17.52
C GLY A 411 -28.55 21.00 -17.02
N ASP A 412 -29.45 21.69 -17.70
CA ASP A 412 -29.99 23.01 -17.33
C ASP A 412 -31.29 22.94 -16.51
N LYS A 413 -31.78 21.75 -16.17
CA LYS A 413 -33.09 21.53 -15.50
C LYS A 413 -32.97 20.92 -14.09
N VAL A 414 -31.95 20.11 -13.85
CA VAL A 414 -31.75 19.43 -12.56
C VAL A 414 -31.26 20.41 -11.48
N MET A 415 -31.58 20.15 -10.21
CA MET A 415 -31.21 20.98 -9.04
C MET A 415 -31.73 22.43 -9.04
N LEU A 416 -32.88 22.68 -9.68
CA LEU A 416 -33.51 24.01 -9.68
C LEU A 416 -34.67 24.17 -8.68
N HIS A 417 -35.20 23.05 -8.19
CA HIS A 417 -36.34 23.03 -7.28
C HIS A 417 -35.93 22.32 -6.00
N TYR A 418 -35.94 23.04 -4.90
CA TYR A 418 -35.60 22.53 -3.58
C TYR A 418 -36.36 23.29 -2.51
N ASP A 419 -36.53 22.64 -1.36
CA ASP A 419 -37.05 23.24 -0.14
C ASP A 419 -35.89 23.55 0.80
N SER A 420 -35.68 24.84 1.07
CA SER A 420 -34.61 25.31 1.95
C SER A 420 -34.76 24.81 3.38
N ASP A 421 -36.00 24.59 3.85
CA ASP A 421 -36.25 24.08 5.20
C ASP A 421 -35.86 22.60 5.29
N VAL A 422 -36.19 21.81 4.27
CA VAL A 422 -35.76 20.40 4.19
C VAL A 422 -34.25 20.31 4.09
N ILE A 423 -33.60 21.13 3.25
CA ILE A 423 -32.13 21.17 3.16
C ILE A 423 -31.53 21.48 4.53
N ARG A 424 -32.04 22.51 5.22
CA ARG A 424 -31.58 22.89 6.55
C ARG A 424 -31.69 21.73 7.54
N ASP A 425 -32.83 21.05 7.54
CA ASP A 425 -33.06 19.90 8.43
C ASP A 425 -32.10 18.74 8.16
N CYS A 426 -31.51 18.65 6.96
CA CYS A 426 -30.55 17.62 6.57
C CYS A 426 -29.09 17.91 6.96
N LEU A 427 -28.81 19.06 7.59
CA LEU A 427 -27.45 19.53 7.83
C LEU A 427 -27.13 19.62 9.33
N VAL A 428 -25.84 19.51 9.63
CA VAL A 428 -25.26 20.01 10.88
C VAL A 428 -24.36 21.20 10.59
N SER A 429 -24.25 22.09 11.57
CA SER A 429 -23.31 23.21 11.55
C SER A 429 -22.32 23.09 12.70
N LEU A 430 -21.04 23.19 12.43
CA LEU A 430 -19.98 23.17 13.44
C LEU A 430 -19.12 24.41 13.25
N ASP A 431 -18.72 25.07 14.33
CA ASP A 431 -17.76 26.16 14.23
C ASP A 431 -16.44 25.65 13.62
N SER A 432 -15.79 26.49 12.80
CA SER A 432 -14.56 26.12 12.08
C SER A 432 -13.46 25.61 13.01
N ARG A 433 -13.36 26.16 14.22
CA ARG A 433 -12.36 25.72 15.20
C ARG A 433 -12.60 24.28 15.65
N THR A 434 -13.81 23.93 16.07
CA THR A 434 -14.15 22.56 16.47
C THR A 434 -13.93 21.57 15.32
N TRP A 435 -14.35 21.95 14.11
CA TRP A 435 -14.22 21.12 12.91
C TRP A 435 -12.76 20.74 12.59
N TRP A 436 -11.86 21.72 12.57
CA TRP A 436 -10.46 21.49 12.24
C TRP A 436 -9.62 20.93 13.39
N HIS A 437 -9.89 21.36 14.63
CA HIS A 437 -9.21 20.81 15.81
C HIS A 437 -9.47 19.31 15.98
N LEU A 438 -10.68 18.81 15.66
CA LEU A 438 -10.97 17.37 15.68
C LEU A 438 -9.93 16.59 14.86
N ARG A 439 -9.64 17.05 13.63
CA ARG A 439 -8.66 16.42 12.74
C ARG A 439 -7.23 16.61 13.23
N ALA A 440 -6.90 17.82 13.70
CA ALA A 440 -5.58 18.15 14.24
C ALA A 440 -5.21 17.23 15.41
N HIS A 441 -6.10 17.09 16.40
CA HIS A 441 -5.86 16.21 17.54
C HIS A 441 -5.66 14.75 17.14
N ARG A 442 -6.48 14.24 16.21
CA ARG A 442 -6.32 12.87 15.71
C ARG A 442 -4.99 12.68 14.99
N ALA A 443 -4.59 13.60 14.11
CA ALA A 443 -3.29 13.56 13.45
C ALA A 443 -2.14 13.57 14.46
N LEU A 444 -2.21 14.42 15.50
CA LEU A 444 -1.20 14.50 16.56
C LEU A 444 -1.14 13.23 17.41
N ALA A 445 -2.27 12.67 17.83
CA ALA A 445 -2.30 11.45 18.64
C ALA A 445 -1.69 10.24 17.90
N PHE A 446 -1.99 10.09 16.61
CA PHE A 446 -1.34 9.06 15.80
C PHE A 446 0.13 9.35 15.52
N LYS A 447 0.54 10.62 15.39
CA LYS A 447 1.95 10.98 15.33
C LYS A 447 2.70 10.50 16.58
N LEU A 448 2.19 10.79 17.77
CA LEU A 448 2.79 10.33 19.04
C LEU A 448 2.86 8.80 19.11
N THR A 449 1.79 8.12 18.70
CA THR A 449 1.73 6.65 18.64
C THR A 449 2.85 6.07 17.77
N ILE A 450 3.06 6.65 16.57
CA ILE A 450 4.11 6.20 15.64
C ILE A 450 5.51 6.54 16.18
N ASP A 451 5.68 7.71 16.79
CA ASP A 451 6.97 8.13 17.37
C ASP A 451 7.39 7.19 18.51
N TRP A 452 6.47 6.83 19.41
CA TRP A 452 6.74 5.84 20.45
C TRP A 452 7.06 4.46 19.88
N HIS A 453 6.32 4.02 18.86
CA HIS A 453 6.63 2.77 18.18
C HIS A 453 8.06 2.80 17.60
N LEU A 454 8.47 3.86 16.90
CA LEU A 454 9.81 3.94 16.32
C LEU A 454 10.93 4.11 17.34
N ALA A 455 10.66 4.72 18.49
CA ALA A 455 11.61 4.88 19.59
C ALA A 455 11.84 3.57 20.37
N ALA A 456 10.93 2.61 20.27
CA ALA A 456 10.96 1.38 21.04
C ALA A 456 11.99 0.34 20.56
N THR A 457 12.20 -0.69 21.38
CA THR A 457 13.08 -1.81 21.07
C THR A 457 12.54 -2.64 19.90
N VAL A 458 13.42 -3.41 19.26
CA VAL A 458 13.05 -4.29 18.12
C VAL A 458 11.93 -5.26 18.50
N ILE A 459 11.97 -5.78 19.73
CA ILE A 459 11.01 -6.76 20.24
C ILE A 459 9.63 -6.12 20.38
N GLU A 460 9.55 -4.97 21.05
CA GLU A 460 8.28 -4.24 21.21
C GLU A 460 7.69 -3.86 19.85
N ARG A 461 8.52 -3.36 18.93
CA ARG A 461 8.11 -3.02 17.55
C ARG A 461 7.60 -4.20 16.73
N SER A 462 7.97 -5.41 17.10
CA SER A 462 7.60 -6.63 16.38
C SER A 462 6.36 -7.32 16.94
N LYS A 463 5.78 -6.79 18.04
CA LYS A 463 4.53 -7.31 18.62
C LYS A 463 3.37 -7.09 17.65
N MET A 464 2.59 -8.13 17.39
CA MET A 464 1.49 -8.07 16.42
C MET A 464 0.44 -7.04 16.84
N SER A 465 0.11 -6.96 18.13
CA SER A 465 -0.78 -5.95 18.71
C SER A 465 -0.34 -4.50 18.48
N ALA A 466 0.97 -4.23 18.43
CA ALA A 466 1.53 -2.92 18.12
C ALA A 466 1.53 -2.64 16.60
N LEU A 467 1.83 -3.65 15.79
CA LEU A 467 1.79 -3.54 14.32
C LEU A 467 0.37 -3.34 13.80
N LEU A 468 -0.60 -4.00 14.43
CA LEU A 468 -2.02 -3.82 14.15
C LEU A 468 -2.44 -2.36 14.43
N LEU A 469 -1.97 -1.75 15.53
CA LEU A 469 -2.22 -0.34 15.82
C LEU A 469 -1.55 0.59 14.80
N LEU A 470 -0.38 0.24 14.29
CA LEU A 470 0.25 1.00 13.21
C LEU A 470 -0.57 0.93 11.92
N ALA A 471 -1.10 -0.25 11.58
CA ALA A 471 -2.00 -0.43 10.44
C ALA A 471 -3.27 0.42 10.60
N ALA A 472 -3.88 0.38 11.79
CA ALA A 472 -5.01 1.23 12.17
C ALA A 472 -4.69 2.72 12.00
N ALA A 473 -3.52 3.18 12.46
CA ALA A 473 -3.09 4.56 12.34
C ALA A 473 -3.06 5.01 10.87
N SER A 474 -2.50 4.20 9.97
CA SER A 474 -2.46 4.52 8.53
C SER A 474 -3.85 4.67 7.93
N TRP A 475 -4.78 3.77 8.28
CA TRP A 475 -6.14 3.80 7.78
C TRP A 475 -6.93 5.00 8.34
N VAL A 476 -6.85 5.25 9.65
CA VAL A 476 -7.56 6.36 10.29
C VAL A 476 -7.03 7.72 9.82
N ILE A 477 -5.71 7.92 9.74
CA ILE A 477 -5.12 9.20 9.30
C ILE A 477 -5.61 9.57 7.89
N ASN A 478 -5.60 8.61 6.97
CA ASN A 478 -6.08 8.83 5.60
C ASN A 478 -7.60 9.10 5.60
N SER A 479 -8.35 8.49 6.52
CA SER A 479 -9.80 8.68 6.69
C SER A 479 -10.20 10.00 7.34
N LEU A 480 -9.25 10.85 7.77
CA LEU A 480 -9.56 12.18 8.33
C LEU A 480 -10.05 13.17 7.26
N HIS A 481 -9.62 12.96 6.01
CA HIS A 481 -9.88 13.87 4.88
C HIS A 481 -10.23 13.13 3.58
N ALA A 482 -10.38 11.81 3.65
CA ALA A 482 -10.93 10.98 2.59
C ALA A 482 -11.95 10.00 3.19
N ALA A 483 -12.80 9.43 2.35
CA ALA A 483 -13.69 8.35 2.78
C ALA A 483 -12.87 7.15 3.29
N PRO A 484 -13.25 6.51 4.41
CA PRO A 484 -12.58 5.32 4.89
C PRO A 484 -12.54 4.22 3.83
N ASP A 485 -11.38 3.61 3.61
CA ASP A 485 -11.26 2.49 2.66
C ASP A 485 -11.97 1.26 3.25
N SER A 486 -12.90 0.70 2.47
CA SER A 486 -13.72 -0.47 2.81
C SER A 486 -13.41 -1.67 1.92
N GLY A 487 -12.26 -1.68 1.24
CA GLY A 487 -11.76 -2.86 0.52
C GLY A 487 -11.56 -4.08 1.43
N PRO A 488 -11.46 -5.31 0.88
CA PRO A 488 -11.43 -6.55 1.67
C PRO A 488 -10.39 -6.58 2.79
N SER A 489 -9.15 -6.17 2.51
CA SER A 489 -8.09 -6.07 3.52
C SER A 489 -8.38 -5.02 4.60
N CYS A 490 -9.04 -3.91 4.24
CA CYS A 490 -9.48 -2.90 5.21
C CYS A 490 -10.67 -3.39 6.05
N ARG A 491 -11.57 -4.22 5.51
CA ARG A 491 -12.63 -4.89 6.28
C ARG A 491 -12.07 -5.84 7.32
N LYS A 492 -11.07 -6.65 6.95
CA LYS A 492 -10.33 -7.51 7.90
C LYS A 492 -9.59 -6.69 8.95
N LEU A 493 -9.00 -5.55 8.57
CA LEU A 493 -8.43 -4.62 9.55
C LEU A 493 -9.50 -4.08 10.51
N MET A 494 -10.63 -3.59 10.00
CA MET A 494 -11.74 -3.07 10.83
C MET A 494 -12.25 -4.12 11.83
N ASN A 495 -12.38 -5.39 11.43
CA ASN A 495 -12.73 -6.50 12.31
C ASN A 495 -11.79 -6.64 13.52
N ALA A 496 -10.50 -6.37 13.30
CA ALA A 496 -9.45 -6.55 14.29
C ALA A 496 -9.20 -5.29 15.14
N ILE A 497 -9.67 -4.10 14.74
CA ILE A 497 -9.31 -2.83 15.41
C ILE A 497 -10.49 -2.06 16.00
N LEU A 498 -11.73 -2.35 15.59
CA LEU A 498 -12.91 -1.62 16.06
C LEU A 498 -13.57 -2.33 17.24
N PRO A 499 -14.32 -1.60 18.08
CA PRO A 499 -15.22 -2.21 19.06
C PRO A 499 -16.20 -3.18 18.39
N ARG A 500 -16.58 -4.23 19.12
CA ARG A 500 -17.53 -5.23 18.66
C ARG A 500 -18.76 -5.25 19.54
N GLN A 501 -19.91 -5.50 18.95
CA GLN A 501 -21.17 -5.69 19.66
C GLN A 501 -21.89 -6.93 19.12
N PRO A 502 -22.73 -7.60 19.92
CA PRO A 502 -23.54 -8.73 19.45
C PRO A 502 -24.38 -8.32 18.23
N ARG A 503 -24.34 -9.10 17.15
CA ARG A 503 -24.99 -8.77 15.86
C ARG A 503 -26.45 -8.39 16.03
N ALA A 504 -27.17 -9.11 16.88
CA ALA A 504 -28.58 -8.88 17.19
C ALA A 504 -28.88 -7.53 17.88
N SER A 505 -27.86 -6.87 18.45
CA SER A 505 -27.99 -5.60 19.19
C SER A 505 -27.40 -4.39 18.46
N VAL A 506 -26.75 -4.60 17.32
CA VAL A 506 -26.06 -3.54 16.59
C VAL A 506 -27.05 -2.75 15.76
N ASP A 507 -27.03 -1.43 15.92
CA ASP A 507 -27.74 -0.51 15.03
C ASP A 507 -27.07 -0.51 13.66
N ALA A 508 -27.86 -0.70 12.59
CA ALA A 508 -27.39 -0.74 11.22
C ALA A 508 -26.56 0.51 10.83
N ASP A 509 -26.88 1.66 11.41
CA ASP A 509 -26.18 2.93 11.16
C ASP A 509 -24.80 3.02 11.86
N THR A 510 -24.52 2.07 12.76
CA THR A 510 -23.25 2.03 13.50
C THR A 510 -22.28 0.98 12.98
N ILE A 511 -22.68 0.11 12.05
CA ILE A 511 -21.81 -0.94 11.51
C ILE A 511 -20.62 -0.30 10.79
N ALA A 512 -19.42 -0.87 10.96
CA ALA A 512 -18.21 -0.34 10.35
C ALA A 512 -18.21 -0.39 8.81
N TYR A 513 -18.82 -1.42 8.24
CA TYR A 513 -18.91 -1.64 6.80
C TYR A 513 -20.08 -2.56 6.46
N ARG A 514 -20.40 -2.71 5.17
CA ARG A 514 -21.51 -3.54 4.68
C ARG A 514 -21.37 -4.99 5.15
N MET A 515 -22.30 -5.44 5.98
CA MET A 515 -22.46 -6.85 6.36
C MET A 515 -23.93 -7.15 6.67
N SER A 516 -24.34 -8.40 6.46
CA SER A 516 -25.71 -8.82 6.78
C SER A 516 -25.90 -8.90 8.30
N LEU A 517 -26.95 -8.25 8.81
CA LEU A 517 -27.38 -8.40 10.20
C LEU A 517 -28.27 -9.63 10.41
N SER A 518 -28.75 -10.25 9.33
CA SER A 518 -29.45 -11.53 9.39
C SER A 518 -28.45 -12.65 9.71
N ALA A 519 -28.88 -13.67 10.46
CA ALA A 519 -28.08 -14.88 10.68
C ALA A 519 -27.63 -15.46 9.32
N PRO A 520 -26.40 -16.00 9.20
CA PRO A 520 -25.91 -16.55 7.95
C PRO A 520 -26.83 -17.71 7.51
N ALA A 521 -27.67 -17.46 6.50
CA ALA A 521 -28.20 -18.54 5.68
C ALA A 521 -27.06 -18.96 4.75
N GLN A 522 -26.90 -20.27 4.53
CA GLN A 522 -25.89 -20.89 3.66
C GLN A 522 -25.62 -20.03 2.41
N GLU A 523 -24.35 -19.67 2.22
CA GLU A 523 -23.88 -18.68 1.26
C GLU A 523 -24.21 -19.10 -0.18
N ASP A 524 -24.99 -18.26 -0.89
CA ASP A 524 -24.88 -18.17 -2.34
C ASP A 524 -23.63 -17.33 -2.63
N ASP A 525 -22.64 -17.93 -3.29
CA ASP A 525 -21.42 -17.29 -3.79
C ASP A 525 -21.75 -16.14 -4.77
N GLU A 526 -22.05 -14.95 -4.25
CA GLU A 526 -22.03 -13.73 -5.07
C GLU A 526 -20.56 -13.28 -5.24
N GLU A 527 -19.98 -13.59 -6.40
CA GLU A 527 -18.72 -13.02 -6.91
C GLU A 527 -18.82 -11.48 -6.98
N ASP A 528 -18.55 -10.80 -5.86
CA ASP A 528 -18.39 -9.35 -5.81
C ASP A 528 -17.12 -8.95 -6.60
N ASP A 529 -17.31 -8.42 -7.81
CA ASP A 529 -16.38 -7.62 -8.65
C ASP A 529 -14.93 -7.44 -8.10
N GLU A 530 -14.14 -8.52 -8.06
CA GLU A 530 -12.72 -8.48 -7.63
C GLU A 530 -11.82 -7.66 -8.59
N GLY A 531 -12.36 -7.27 -9.75
CA GLY A 531 -11.65 -6.55 -10.81
C GLY A 531 -11.11 -5.17 -10.41
N GLU A 532 -11.68 -4.51 -9.40
CA GLU A 532 -11.27 -3.15 -9.01
C GLU A 532 -10.02 -3.12 -8.08
N ILE A 533 -9.69 -4.25 -7.44
CA ILE A 533 -8.79 -4.30 -6.27
C ILE A 533 -7.32 -4.56 -6.64
N LEU A 534 -7.03 -5.24 -7.76
CA LEU A 534 -5.66 -5.57 -8.18
C LEU A 534 -4.81 -4.34 -8.55
N SER A 535 -5.40 -3.14 -8.67
CA SER A 535 -4.68 -1.90 -8.99
C SER A 535 -4.08 -1.17 -7.77
N ARG A 536 -4.44 -1.55 -6.53
CA ARG A 536 -4.07 -0.81 -5.29
C ARG A 536 -2.88 -1.36 -4.51
N GLN A 537 -2.04 -2.21 -5.12
CA GLN A 537 -0.87 -2.79 -4.43
C GLN A 537 0.10 -1.71 -3.94
N GLY A 538 0.44 -1.74 -2.64
CA GLY A 538 1.42 -0.85 -2.01
C GLY A 538 2.84 -0.97 -2.63
N PRO A 539 3.69 0.06 -2.49
CA PRO A 539 4.95 0.19 -3.22
C PRO A 539 6.11 -0.71 -2.75
N LEU A 540 5.88 -1.64 -1.82
CA LEU A 540 6.90 -2.62 -1.44
C LEU A 540 6.89 -3.81 -2.42
N ARG A 541 7.30 -3.53 -3.66
CA ARG A 541 7.72 -4.58 -4.58
C ARG A 541 9.16 -4.98 -4.24
N LEU A 542 9.30 -5.95 -3.33
CA LEU A 542 10.46 -6.84 -3.37
C LEU A 542 10.30 -7.67 -4.66
N ASN A 543 11.01 -7.29 -5.73
CA ASN A 543 10.92 -7.88 -7.06
C ASN A 543 10.89 -9.42 -7.05
N SER A 544 9.71 -10.04 -7.03
CA SER A 544 9.54 -11.45 -7.39
C SER A 544 9.41 -11.52 -8.92
N ARG A 545 10.49 -11.93 -9.57
CA ARG A 545 10.44 -12.34 -10.98
C ARG A 545 9.87 -13.76 -11.03
N ARG A 546 8.54 -13.90 -11.09
CA ARG A 546 7.85 -15.04 -11.71
C ARG A 546 6.34 -14.73 -11.81
N PRO A 547 5.70 -14.96 -12.96
CA PRO A 547 4.25 -15.03 -13.02
C PRO A 547 3.81 -16.28 -12.24
N SER A 548 2.99 -16.09 -11.22
CA SER A 548 2.28 -17.18 -10.57
C SER A 548 1.30 -17.77 -11.57
N ARG A 549 1.53 -19.01 -12.01
CA ARG A 549 0.48 -19.85 -12.62
C ARG A 549 -0.38 -20.33 -11.45
N TYR A 550 -1.63 -19.89 -11.42
CA TYR A 550 -2.64 -20.49 -10.55
C TYR A 550 -2.92 -21.92 -11.05
N PRO A 551 -2.91 -22.94 -10.18
CA PRO A 551 -3.64 -24.16 -10.44
C PRO A 551 -5.14 -23.87 -10.33
N THR A 552 -5.91 -24.47 -11.23
CA THR A 552 -7.36 -24.58 -11.18
C THR A 552 -7.80 -25.37 -9.95
N ARG A 553 -8.88 -24.87 -9.33
CA ARG A 553 -9.84 -25.49 -8.42
C ARG A 553 -9.77 -27.03 -8.41
N ASP A 554 -9.25 -27.58 -7.32
CA ASP A 554 -9.58 -28.94 -6.87
C ASP A 554 -10.63 -28.79 -5.77
N GLU A 555 -11.67 -29.61 -5.86
CA GLU A 555 -12.80 -29.70 -4.95
C GLU A 555 -12.31 -30.26 -3.61
N GLU A 556 -12.48 -29.51 -2.52
CA GLU A 556 -12.17 -29.99 -1.17
C GLU A 556 -13.34 -30.88 -0.67
N GLU A 557 -12.98 -32.07 -0.19
CA GLU A 557 -13.85 -33.05 0.45
C GLU A 557 -14.24 -32.55 1.85
N ASP A 558 -15.53 -32.67 2.18
CA ASP A 558 -16.11 -32.40 3.50
C ASP A 558 -15.53 -33.36 4.55
N ASP A 559 -14.68 -32.87 5.46
CA ASP A 559 -14.34 -33.55 6.72
C ASP A 559 -15.12 -32.91 7.88
N ASP A 560 -16.20 -33.58 8.28
CA ASP A 560 -17.03 -33.28 9.45
C ASP A 560 -16.32 -33.70 10.75
N ASP A 561 -15.48 -32.82 11.31
CA ASP A 561 -15.02 -32.94 12.70
C ASP A 561 -15.81 -31.97 13.60
N GLU A 562 -16.85 -32.50 14.26
CA GLU A 562 -17.62 -31.85 15.32
C GLU A 562 -16.73 -31.56 16.54
N PHE A 563 -16.01 -30.44 16.54
CA PHE A 563 -15.47 -29.85 17.76
C PHE A 563 -16.57 -29.05 18.48
N GLU A 564 -16.73 -29.30 19.78
CA GLU A 564 -17.67 -28.60 20.67
C GLU A 564 -17.38 -27.09 20.68
N ASP A 565 -18.10 -26.38 19.83
CA ASP A 565 -17.97 -24.94 19.59
C ASP A 565 -18.45 -24.18 20.83
N ASP A 566 -17.49 -23.68 21.63
CA ASP A 566 -17.71 -22.69 22.69
C ASP A 566 -18.48 -21.53 22.05
N MET A 567 -19.80 -21.46 22.29
CA MET A 567 -20.76 -20.53 21.64
C MET A 567 -20.17 -19.12 21.49
N GLN A 568 -19.46 -18.89 20.39
CA GLN A 568 -18.76 -17.64 20.16
C GLN A 568 -19.87 -16.66 19.82
N VAL A 569 -20.17 -15.77 20.77
CA VAL A 569 -21.23 -14.77 20.59
C VAL A 569 -20.96 -14.06 19.27
N ASP A 570 -21.88 -14.22 18.31
CA ASP A 570 -21.77 -13.63 16.98
C ASP A 570 -21.76 -12.09 17.14
N THR A 571 -20.56 -11.54 17.09
CA THR A 571 -20.30 -10.12 17.25
C THR A 571 -19.81 -9.53 15.94
N VAL A 572 -20.14 -8.27 15.68
CA VAL A 572 -19.72 -7.53 14.48
C VAL A 572 -19.00 -6.24 14.86
N PRO A 573 -18.03 -5.76 14.06
CA PRO A 573 -17.39 -4.47 14.30
C PRO A 573 -18.37 -3.32 14.09
N CYS A 574 -18.39 -2.39 15.02
CA CYS A 574 -19.25 -1.21 14.97
C CYS A 574 -18.55 0.03 15.53
N ASN A 575 -19.18 1.18 15.31
CA ASN A 575 -18.76 2.50 15.75
C ASN A 575 -19.86 3.11 16.64
N PRO A 576 -20.12 2.55 17.83
CA PRO A 576 -21.30 2.87 18.63
C PRO A 576 -21.25 4.26 19.29
N TYR A 577 -20.10 4.93 19.20
CA TYR A 577 -19.79 6.16 19.91
C TYR A 577 -19.73 7.40 19.01
N GLY A 578 -20.30 7.34 17.80
CA GLY A 578 -20.46 8.49 16.89
C GLY A 578 -19.18 8.97 16.18
N LEU A 579 -18.03 8.46 16.59
CA LEU A 579 -16.73 8.61 15.96
C LEU A 579 -16.11 7.22 15.79
N ILE A 580 -15.30 7.01 14.75
CA ILE A 580 -14.49 5.79 14.61
C ILE A 580 -13.41 5.80 15.70
N PHE A 581 -13.76 5.22 16.84
CA PHE A 581 -12.83 4.90 17.90
C PHE A 581 -12.29 3.48 17.71
N LEU A 582 -11.01 3.31 18.01
CA LEU A 582 -10.38 2.00 18.06
C LEU A 582 -10.83 1.27 19.34
N ARG A 583 -10.79 -0.05 19.34
CA ARG A 583 -10.93 -0.84 20.57
C ARG A 583 -9.78 -0.53 21.54
N GLU A 584 -9.93 -0.97 22.78
CA GLU A 584 -9.03 -0.65 23.87
C GLU A 584 -7.55 -0.89 23.53
N ILE A 585 -6.73 0.12 23.83
CA ILE A 585 -5.28 0.08 23.71
C ILE A 585 -4.64 0.16 25.10
N ARG A 586 -3.52 -0.55 25.27
CA ARG A 586 -2.66 -0.50 26.44
C ARG A 586 -1.59 0.57 26.22
N ILE A 587 -1.44 1.46 27.19
CA ILE A 587 -0.52 2.59 27.15
C ILE A 587 -0.14 3.01 28.57
N GLY A 588 1.03 3.62 28.76
CA GLY A 588 1.50 4.13 30.05
C GLY A 588 2.82 3.50 30.48
N GLU A 589 3.23 3.69 31.74
CA GLU A 589 4.54 3.22 32.24
C GLU A 589 4.75 1.71 32.10
N ALA A 590 3.68 0.92 32.25
CA ALA A 590 3.71 -0.54 32.09
C ALA A 590 3.82 -0.98 30.61
N TYR A 591 3.47 -0.10 29.68
CA TYR A 591 3.38 -0.39 28.25
C TYR A 591 4.24 0.61 27.46
N PRO A 592 5.52 0.28 27.21
CA PRO A 592 6.48 1.22 26.63
C PRO A 592 6.09 1.70 25.22
N ILE A 593 5.18 1.00 24.57
CA ILE A 593 4.52 1.43 23.34
C ILE A 593 3.01 1.22 23.44
N PRO A 594 2.19 2.08 22.81
CA PRO A 594 0.79 1.79 22.62
C PRO A 594 0.60 0.52 21.78
N ARG A 595 -0.29 -0.37 22.21
CA ARG A 595 -0.69 -1.58 21.49
C ARG A 595 -2.11 -1.96 21.85
N PHE A 596 -2.79 -2.73 21.01
CA PHE A 596 -4.13 -3.24 21.36
C PHE A 596 -4.09 -4.17 22.58
N CYS A 597 -5.16 -4.15 23.39
CA CYS A 597 -5.44 -5.24 24.33
C CYS A 597 -5.66 -6.56 23.57
N SER A 598 -5.32 -7.70 24.17
CA SER A 598 -5.61 -9.01 23.57
C SER A 598 -7.12 -9.22 23.43
N SER A 599 -7.54 -9.88 22.36
CA SER A 599 -8.95 -10.14 22.05
C SER A 599 -9.08 -11.37 21.18
N SER A 600 -10.22 -12.06 21.28
CA SER A 600 -10.64 -13.13 20.38
C SER A 600 -10.85 -12.69 18.92
N SER A 601 -10.84 -11.39 18.63
CA SER A 601 -11.14 -10.83 17.30
C SER A 601 -10.10 -11.16 16.21
N GLY A 602 -9.08 -11.97 16.54
CA GLY A 602 -8.01 -12.38 15.63
C GLY A 602 -7.04 -11.25 15.26
N PHE A 603 -5.92 -11.64 14.64
CA PHE A 603 -4.97 -10.71 14.02
C PHE A 603 -5.18 -10.66 12.51
N LEU A 604 -4.37 -9.86 11.80
CA LEU A 604 -4.44 -9.83 10.33
C LEU A 604 -3.92 -11.15 9.77
N ASP A 605 -4.69 -11.75 8.85
CA ASP A 605 -4.19 -12.86 8.03
C ASP A 605 -2.99 -12.43 7.18
N GLU A 606 -2.26 -13.40 6.63
CA GLU A 606 -1.03 -13.10 5.90
C GLU A 606 -1.29 -12.25 4.64
N LYS A 607 -2.41 -12.46 3.93
CA LYS A 607 -2.80 -11.69 2.74
C LYS A 607 -3.00 -10.21 3.08
N THR A 608 -3.69 -9.92 4.17
CA THR A 608 -3.97 -8.57 4.67
C THR A 608 -2.72 -7.93 5.25
N PHE A 609 -1.91 -8.69 5.99
CA PHE A 609 -0.61 -8.23 6.46
C PHE A 609 0.28 -7.82 5.28
N ARG A 610 0.37 -8.65 4.22
CA ARG A 610 1.10 -8.32 2.99
C ARG A 610 0.53 -7.09 2.27
N TYR A 611 -0.79 -6.88 2.27
CA TYR A 611 -1.39 -5.69 1.68
C TYR A 611 -0.88 -4.40 2.35
N PHE A 612 -0.89 -4.38 3.69
CA PHE A 612 -0.49 -3.22 4.48
C PHE A 612 1.04 -3.03 4.57
N PHE A 613 1.77 -4.11 4.85
CA PHE A 613 3.21 -4.10 5.11
C PHE A 613 4.06 -4.41 3.89
N GLY A 614 3.47 -4.88 2.78
CA GLY A 614 4.18 -5.25 1.56
C GLY A 614 5.08 -6.49 1.68
N THR A 615 4.98 -7.22 2.77
CA THR A 615 5.82 -8.38 3.10
C THR A 615 5.08 -9.31 4.06
N THR A 616 5.58 -10.52 4.28
CA THR A 616 5.05 -11.46 5.29
C THR A 616 5.38 -10.98 6.71
N PHE A 617 4.65 -11.46 7.72
CA PHE A 617 4.95 -11.13 9.12
C PHE A 617 6.35 -11.63 9.54
N SER A 618 6.72 -12.84 9.11
CA SER A 618 8.04 -13.41 9.36
C SER A 618 9.17 -12.57 8.74
N ASP A 619 9.03 -12.21 7.47
CA ASP A 619 9.99 -11.34 6.77
C ASP A 619 10.04 -9.94 7.41
N PHE A 620 8.91 -9.43 7.91
CA PHE A 620 8.86 -8.16 8.64
C PHE A 620 9.62 -8.21 9.97
N LYS A 621 9.43 -9.26 10.78
CA LYS A 621 10.22 -9.48 12.00
C LYS A 621 11.72 -9.49 11.69
N GLN A 622 12.10 -10.19 10.62
CA GLN A 622 13.50 -10.21 10.16
C GLN A 622 13.97 -8.82 9.72
N TYR A 623 13.13 -8.06 9.01
CA TYR A 623 13.45 -6.69 8.59
C TYR A 623 13.71 -5.77 9.78
N VAL A 624 12.83 -5.74 10.79
CA VAL A 624 13.00 -4.90 11.98
C VAL A 624 14.26 -5.28 12.74
N ARG A 625 14.56 -6.58 12.89
CA ARG A 625 15.83 -7.08 13.47
C ARG A 625 17.06 -6.57 12.72
N SER A 626 16.98 -6.47 11.39
CA SER A 626 18.11 -6.03 10.55
C SER A 626 18.37 -4.51 10.57
N MET A 627 17.38 -3.67 10.92
CA MET A 627 17.50 -2.20 10.82
C MET A 627 18.52 -1.59 11.79
N ARG A 628 18.83 -2.22 12.93
CA ARG A 628 19.84 -1.72 13.89
C ARG A 628 21.28 -2.00 13.48
N VAL A 629 21.53 -3.06 12.74
CA VAL A 629 22.90 -3.47 12.37
C VAL A 629 23.57 -2.45 11.43
N ALA A 630 22.78 -1.62 10.74
CA ALA A 630 23.29 -0.54 9.91
C ALA A 630 22.38 0.69 9.99
N LYS A 631 22.82 1.74 10.71
CA LYS A 631 22.15 3.05 10.69
C LYS A 631 22.16 3.60 9.27
N ILE A 632 20.99 3.82 8.67
CA ILE A 632 20.89 4.27 7.28
C ILE A 632 21.53 5.66 7.15
N SER A 633 22.63 5.77 6.38
CA SER A 633 23.35 7.06 6.23
C SER A 633 22.57 8.11 5.42
N ASN A 634 21.53 7.71 4.68
CA ASN A 634 20.59 8.59 3.99
C ASN A 634 19.24 7.87 3.77
N PRO A 635 18.16 8.26 4.49
CA PRO A 635 16.82 7.65 4.37
C PRO A 635 16.21 7.73 2.96
N GLN A 636 16.69 8.64 2.11
CA GLN A 636 16.16 8.82 0.75
C GLN A 636 16.81 7.91 -0.30
N ARG A 637 17.81 7.10 0.06
CA ARG A 637 18.51 6.25 -0.90
C ARG A 637 17.77 4.93 -1.13
N VAL A 638 17.27 4.72 -2.34
CA VAL A 638 16.67 3.44 -2.78
C VAL A 638 17.76 2.35 -2.85
N LYS A 639 17.57 1.23 -2.13
CA LYS A 639 18.51 0.10 -2.15
C LYS A 639 18.30 -0.73 -3.43
N ASN A 640 19.35 -0.85 -4.26
CA ASN A 640 19.34 -1.64 -5.51
C ASN A 640 19.68 -3.14 -5.32
N LYS A 641 19.70 -3.68 -4.10
CA LYS A 641 20.06 -5.09 -3.86
C LYS A 641 19.01 -5.79 -3.02
N VAL A 642 18.61 -6.97 -3.51
CA VAL A 642 17.72 -7.92 -2.83
C VAL A 642 18.37 -8.34 -1.50
N VAL A 643 17.65 -8.19 -0.40
CA VAL A 643 18.04 -8.78 0.90
C VAL A 643 17.92 -10.30 0.73
N ALA A 644 19.00 -11.03 0.99
CA ALA A 644 18.93 -12.48 0.98
C ALA A 644 17.92 -12.91 2.05
N LYS A 645 16.90 -13.70 1.66
CA LYS A 645 15.97 -14.29 2.64
C LYS A 645 16.80 -15.09 3.64
N SER A 646 16.60 -14.88 4.94
CA SER A 646 17.20 -15.75 5.94
C SER A 646 16.46 -17.07 5.86
N ARG A 647 16.97 -18.00 5.06
CA ARG A 647 16.57 -19.40 5.23
C ARG A 647 17.20 -19.83 6.54
N PHE A 648 16.37 -20.08 7.55
CA PHE A 648 16.82 -20.83 8.70
C PHE A 648 17.30 -22.19 8.17
N THR A 649 18.61 -22.40 8.15
CA THR A 649 19.17 -23.73 7.95
C THR A 649 18.52 -24.62 9.00
N LYS A 650 18.03 -25.82 8.62
CA LYS A 650 17.55 -26.82 9.58
C LYS A 650 18.53 -26.86 10.75
N LEU A 651 18.09 -26.40 11.92
CA LEU A 651 18.94 -26.30 13.09
C LEU A 651 19.26 -27.72 13.54
N ASN A 652 20.33 -28.29 13.01
CA ASN A 652 20.99 -29.44 13.62
C ASN A 652 21.71 -28.91 14.87
N LEU A 653 20.93 -28.65 15.93
CA LEU A 653 21.50 -28.30 17.23
C LEU A 653 22.52 -29.39 17.58
N PRO A 654 23.76 -29.02 17.92
CA PRO A 654 24.73 -30.02 18.35
C PRO A 654 24.15 -30.76 19.56
N GLN A 655 24.17 -32.11 19.53
CA GLN A 655 23.67 -32.92 20.65
C GLN A 655 24.42 -32.64 21.96
N VAL A 656 25.61 -32.04 21.89
CA VAL A 656 26.42 -31.63 23.02
C VAL A 656 26.63 -30.11 22.97
N PRO A 657 26.22 -29.36 24.01
CA PRO A 657 26.39 -27.91 24.04
C PRO A 657 27.86 -27.48 23.89
N ILE A 658 28.14 -26.48 23.04
CA ILE A 658 29.50 -25.96 22.83
C ILE A 658 29.89 -25.01 23.96
N PHE A 659 28.92 -24.23 24.44
CA PHE A 659 29.04 -23.30 25.55
C PHE A 659 28.38 -23.84 26.83
N ASN A 660 28.95 -23.46 27.96
CA ASN A 660 28.43 -23.71 29.30
C ASN A 660 28.80 -22.50 30.16
N VAL A 661 27.99 -21.46 30.06
CA VAL A 661 28.22 -20.13 30.62
C VAL A 661 27.22 -19.84 31.73
N ALA A 662 25.95 -20.22 31.54
CA ALA A 662 24.89 -19.95 32.49
C ALA A 662 24.56 -21.15 33.41
N GLY A 663 25.11 -22.34 33.12
CA GLY A 663 24.73 -23.61 33.77
C GLY A 663 23.42 -24.18 33.21
N THR A 664 22.98 -25.34 33.70
CA THR A 664 21.68 -25.95 33.35
C THR A 664 20.53 -25.12 33.90
N GLN A 665 20.28 -23.96 33.32
CA GLN A 665 19.10 -23.16 33.61
C GLN A 665 17.92 -23.67 32.78
N GLN A 666 16.75 -23.66 33.41
CA GLN A 666 15.50 -23.90 32.71
C GLN A 666 15.28 -22.83 31.63
N PRO A 667 14.50 -23.16 30.58
CA PRO A 667 14.09 -22.19 29.58
C PRO A 667 13.62 -20.91 30.26
N ILE A 668 14.07 -19.78 29.75
CA ILE A 668 13.67 -18.49 30.28
C ILE A 668 12.20 -18.32 29.91
N GLU A 669 11.31 -18.32 30.90
CA GLU A 669 10.01 -17.69 30.75
C GLU A 669 10.27 -16.21 30.52
N ILE A 670 10.43 -15.83 29.24
CA ILE A 670 10.17 -14.46 28.85
C ILE A 670 8.77 -14.22 29.35
N ARG A 671 8.60 -13.25 30.23
CA ARG A 671 7.30 -12.75 30.65
C ARG A 671 6.63 -12.20 29.38
N GLU A 672 6.11 -13.10 28.56
CA GLU A 672 4.94 -12.87 27.76
C GLU A 672 3.97 -12.33 28.82
N ASP A 673 3.59 -11.06 28.68
CA ASP A 673 2.30 -10.67 29.24
C ASP A 673 1.38 -11.84 28.87
N SER A 674 0.79 -12.49 29.87
CA SER A 674 0.12 -13.81 29.87
C SER A 674 -1.05 -13.97 28.87
N ASP A 675 -1.09 -13.12 27.86
CA ASP A 675 -2.13 -13.02 26.86
C ASP A 675 -1.54 -13.52 25.53
N ASN A 676 -1.99 -14.70 25.11
CA ASN A 676 -1.74 -15.38 23.83
C ASN A 676 -1.64 -14.41 22.62
N ASP A 677 -0.46 -13.81 22.40
CA ASP A 677 -0.12 -13.03 21.20
C ASP A 677 0.44 -13.95 20.09
N THR A 678 0.48 -15.27 20.31
CA THR A 678 0.59 -16.26 19.24
C THR A 678 -0.71 -16.23 18.47
N ALA A 679 -0.66 -15.69 17.24
CA ALA A 679 -1.72 -15.87 16.28
C ALA A 679 -2.07 -17.36 16.25
N ASP A 680 -3.36 -17.65 16.33
CA ASP A 680 -3.91 -18.99 16.18
C ASP A 680 -3.65 -19.42 14.73
N ASP A 681 -2.43 -19.87 14.49
CA ASP A 681 -1.95 -20.38 13.22
C ASP A 681 -2.61 -21.75 13.05
N SER A 682 -3.77 -21.77 12.40
CA SER A 682 -4.56 -22.93 11.98
C SER A 682 -3.72 -24.21 11.90
N GLU A 683 -4.15 -25.25 12.61
CA GLU A 683 -3.45 -26.51 12.84
C GLU A 683 -3.19 -27.39 11.59
N GLY A 684 -3.28 -26.84 10.37
CA GLY A 684 -3.13 -27.56 9.10
C GLY A 684 -1.73 -27.55 8.46
N GLU A 685 -0.75 -26.80 8.98
CA GLU A 685 0.63 -26.83 8.46
C GLU A 685 1.59 -27.52 9.45
N ASP A 686 2.27 -28.57 8.98
CA ASP A 686 3.26 -29.37 9.71
C ASP A 686 4.05 -28.55 10.75
N ALA A 687 3.82 -28.82 12.04
CA ALA A 687 4.49 -28.16 13.16
C ALA A 687 6.04 -28.18 13.08
N ALA A 688 6.61 -29.01 12.21
CA ALA A 688 8.03 -29.12 11.91
C ALA A 688 8.64 -27.91 11.18
N ASP A 689 7.83 -27.05 10.52
CA ASP A 689 8.34 -25.92 9.72
C ASP A 689 8.20 -24.54 10.40
N LYS A 690 7.65 -24.46 11.63
CA LYS A 690 7.58 -23.18 12.36
C LYS A 690 8.99 -22.71 12.78
N PRO A 691 9.41 -21.47 12.44
CA PRO A 691 10.74 -20.97 12.77
C PRO A 691 10.88 -20.83 14.30
N LEU A 692 11.79 -21.62 14.87
CA LEU A 692 12.12 -21.61 16.30
C LEU A 692 12.50 -20.21 16.78
N ASP A 693 11.82 -19.68 17.81
CA ASP A 693 12.23 -18.43 18.46
C ASP A 693 13.44 -18.69 19.37
N ILE A 694 14.63 -18.55 18.79
CA ILE A 694 15.91 -18.87 19.43
C ILE A 694 16.13 -18.12 20.76
N PHE A 695 15.43 -17.00 21.00
CA PHE A 695 15.57 -16.21 22.23
C PHE A 695 14.80 -16.78 23.42
N LYS A 696 13.94 -17.79 23.22
CA LYS A 696 13.33 -18.57 24.31
C LYS A 696 14.23 -19.71 24.81
N LEU A 697 15.30 -20.01 24.07
CA LEU A 697 16.22 -21.08 24.43
C LEU A 697 17.10 -20.69 25.63
N PRO A 698 17.61 -21.68 26.38
CA PRO A 698 18.67 -21.44 27.35
C PRO A 698 19.84 -20.69 26.71
N PHE A 699 20.45 -19.76 27.47
CA PHE A 699 21.47 -18.86 26.95
C PHE A 699 22.62 -19.58 26.23
N ASP A 700 23.04 -20.74 26.75
CA ASP A 700 24.10 -21.55 26.14
C ASP A 700 23.71 -22.11 24.76
N GLN A 701 22.47 -22.56 24.59
CA GLN A 701 21.96 -23.01 23.28
C GLN A 701 21.85 -21.84 22.31
N LEU A 702 21.40 -20.67 22.77
CA LEU A 702 21.38 -19.46 21.95
C LEU A 702 22.79 -19.08 21.47
N LEU A 703 23.80 -19.14 22.35
CA LEU A 703 25.20 -18.92 21.96
C LEU A 703 25.70 -19.95 20.95
N ASP A 704 25.34 -21.23 21.11
CA ASP A 704 25.69 -22.29 20.17
C ASP A 704 25.15 -21.97 18.77
N ILE A 705 23.87 -21.58 18.70
CA ILE A 705 23.20 -21.21 17.45
C ILE A 705 23.88 -20.00 16.82
N ILE A 706 24.10 -18.92 17.57
CA ILE A 706 24.76 -17.72 17.07
C ILE A 706 26.16 -18.06 16.51
N TYR A 707 26.92 -18.88 17.24
CA TYR A 707 28.27 -19.29 16.85
C TYR A 707 28.28 -20.17 15.60
N HIS A 708 27.34 -21.13 15.49
CA HIS A 708 27.21 -21.98 14.30
C HIS A 708 26.76 -21.19 13.07
N ASN A 709 25.72 -20.37 13.23
CA ASN A 709 25.16 -19.54 12.16
C ASN A 709 26.19 -18.55 11.61
N MET A 710 27.16 -18.11 12.41
CA MET A 710 28.27 -17.28 11.94
C MET A 710 28.97 -17.90 10.72
N PHE A 711 29.26 -19.20 10.75
CA PHE A 711 30.08 -19.84 9.72
C PHE A 711 29.37 -19.92 8.37
N SER A 712 28.15 -20.45 8.33
CA SER A 712 27.35 -20.58 7.12
C SER A 712 27.00 -19.21 6.53
N GLN A 713 26.69 -18.22 7.37
CA GLN A 713 26.34 -16.86 6.91
C GLN A 713 27.55 -16.09 6.37
N LEU A 714 28.72 -16.21 6.99
CA LEU A 714 29.95 -15.63 6.45
C LEU A 714 30.28 -16.25 5.10
N ALA A 715 30.24 -17.57 4.97
CA ALA A 715 30.51 -18.27 3.70
C ALA A 715 29.51 -17.88 2.60
N SER A 716 28.21 -17.81 2.93
CA SER A 716 27.14 -17.47 2.01
C SER A 716 27.18 -16.01 1.53
N THR A 717 27.70 -15.10 2.36
CA THR A 717 27.86 -13.67 2.01
C THR A 717 29.19 -13.33 1.35
N SER A 718 30.01 -14.33 1.04
CA SER A 718 31.30 -14.14 0.36
C SER A 718 31.15 -13.45 -1.00
N PRO A 719 32.14 -12.62 -1.40
CA PRO A 719 32.06 -11.85 -2.63
C PRO A 719 32.21 -12.75 -3.87
N ASN A 720 31.71 -12.27 -5.00
CA ASN A 720 31.95 -12.85 -6.33
C ASN A 720 32.85 -11.92 -7.17
N PRO A 721 33.65 -12.45 -8.12
CA PRO A 721 34.42 -11.64 -9.05
C PRO A 721 33.52 -10.77 -9.95
N LYS A 722 34.04 -9.61 -10.39
CA LYS A 722 33.49 -8.82 -11.50
C LYS A 722 34.28 -9.20 -12.76
N PRO A 723 33.73 -9.49 -13.95
CA PRO A 723 32.34 -9.63 -14.44
C PRO A 723 31.79 -11.06 -14.27
N GLY A 724 30.48 -11.25 -14.42
CA GLY A 724 29.74 -12.49 -14.11
C GLY A 724 30.06 -13.75 -14.94
N THR A 725 31.22 -13.80 -15.60
CA THR A 725 31.70 -14.97 -16.36
C THR A 725 32.63 -15.88 -15.56
N ARG A 726 33.11 -15.45 -14.39
CA ARG A 726 33.90 -16.30 -13.47
C ARG A 726 33.05 -16.83 -12.33
N GLY A 727 33.34 -18.05 -11.90
CA GLY A 727 32.75 -18.67 -10.70
C GLY A 727 33.03 -17.88 -9.42
N PRO A 728 32.34 -18.19 -8.32
CA PRO A 728 32.53 -17.55 -7.01
C PRO A 728 33.97 -17.69 -6.48
N TYR A 729 34.45 -16.73 -5.68
CA TYR A 729 35.78 -16.83 -5.07
C TYR A 729 35.89 -18.00 -4.09
N ILE A 730 34.80 -18.30 -3.37
CA ILE A 730 34.71 -19.47 -2.51
C ILE A 730 34.34 -20.69 -3.36
N LEU A 731 35.14 -21.76 -3.27
CA LEU A 731 35.00 -22.99 -4.05
C LEU A 731 33.88 -23.90 -3.55
N LEU A 732 33.33 -23.61 -2.37
CA LEU A 732 32.21 -24.36 -1.81
C LEU A 732 30.96 -24.21 -2.69
N THR A 733 30.29 -25.32 -2.93
CA THR A 733 28.94 -25.40 -3.52
C THR A 733 27.90 -24.70 -2.64
N ILE A 734 26.66 -24.58 -3.12
CA ILE A 734 25.60 -23.92 -2.33
C ILE A 734 25.30 -24.77 -1.09
N GLU A 735 25.21 -26.09 -1.28
CA GLU A 735 24.94 -27.08 -0.24
C GLU A 735 26.08 -27.11 0.79
N GLU A 736 27.34 -27.11 0.34
CA GLU A 736 28.50 -27.04 1.23
C GLU A 736 28.59 -25.70 1.98
N ARG A 737 28.03 -24.61 1.45
CA ARG A 737 27.96 -23.31 2.14
C ARG A 737 26.93 -23.30 3.26
N GLU A 738 25.84 -24.05 3.08
CA GLU A 738 24.80 -24.19 4.09
C GLU A 738 25.28 -25.05 5.26
N ASP A 739 26.14 -26.05 5.01
CA ASP A 739 26.71 -26.96 6.02
C ASP A 739 28.10 -26.52 6.55
N VAL A 740 28.49 -25.25 6.36
CA VAL A 740 29.81 -24.80 6.84
C VAL A 740 29.85 -24.77 8.36
N HIS A 741 30.81 -25.49 8.92
CA HIS A 741 31.06 -25.57 10.35
C HIS A 741 32.47 -25.05 10.72
N GLU A 742 32.76 -24.99 12.04
CA GLU A 742 34.03 -24.49 12.61
C GLU A 742 35.29 -25.09 11.94
N GLY A 743 35.21 -26.35 11.50
CA GLY A 743 36.33 -27.08 10.89
C GLY A 743 36.82 -26.46 9.58
N VAL A 744 35.92 -25.88 8.78
CA VAL A 744 36.28 -25.17 7.53
C VAL A 744 37.13 -23.94 7.84
N PHE A 745 36.80 -23.21 8.91
CA PHE A 745 37.53 -22.02 9.37
C PHE A 745 38.84 -22.35 10.09
N LYS A 746 39.09 -23.62 10.42
CA LYS A 746 40.37 -24.14 10.97
C LYS A 746 41.34 -24.66 9.90
N LYS A 747 40.90 -24.87 8.65
CA LYS A 747 41.76 -25.44 7.59
C LYS A 747 42.90 -24.49 7.24
N ARG A 748 44.13 -25.01 7.28
CA ARG A 748 45.36 -24.28 6.86
C ARG A 748 45.58 -24.25 5.35
N ASN A 749 44.96 -25.17 4.60
CA ASN A 749 45.05 -25.21 3.14
C ASN A 749 43.88 -24.43 2.52
N LEU A 750 44.07 -23.14 2.31
CA LEU A 750 43.01 -22.26 1.82
C LEU A 750 42.69 -22.47 0.34
N ALA A 751 43.58 -23.13 -0.43
CA ALA A 751 43.33 -23.47 -1.84
C ALA A 751 42.18 -24.48 -2.02
N LYS A 752 41.70 -25.12 -0.94
CA LYS A 752 40.51 -25.99 -0.94
C LYS A 752 39.21 -25.25 -0.69
N ILE A 753 39.29 -24.00 -0.22
CA ILE A 753 38.12 -23.19 0.14
C ILE A 753 37.99 -22.01 -0.82
N TRP A 754 39.11 -21.47 -1.31
CA TRP A 754 39.16 -20.26 -2.12
C TRP A 754 39.86 -20.54 -3.45
N ASP A 755 39.28 -20.07 -4.56
CA ASP A 755 39.94 -20.07 -5.86
C ASP A 755 41.13 -19.10 -5.84
N THR A 756 40.91 -17.91 -5.27
CA THR A 756 41.96 -16.94 -5.01
C THR A 756 41.56 -16.06 -3.82
N CYS A 757 42.54 -15.67 -3.01
CA CYS A 757 42.38 -14.72 -1.90
C CYS A 757 43.69 -13.98 -1.67
N ARG A 758 43.66 -12.90 -0.89
CA ARG A 758 44.87 -12.33 -0.29
C ARG A 758 44.78 -12.45 1.20
N PHE A 759 45.88 -12.76 1.86
CA PHE A 759 45.89 -12.94 3.30
C PHE A 759 46.88 -12.00 3.98
N LYS A 760 46.59 -11.67 5.24
CA LYS A 760 47.51 -11.03 6.18
C LYS A 760 47.53 -11.87 7.46
N VAL A 761 48.73 -12.19 7.95
CA VAL A 761 48.91 -12.82 9.26
C VAL A 761 48.71 -11.74 10.32
N LEU A 762 47.80 -11.97 11.27
CA LEU A 762 47.53 -11.05 12.37
C LEU A 762 48.20 -11.52 13.66
N ASP A 763 48.62 -10.55 14.47
CA ASP A 763 48.93 -10.81 15.87
C ASP A 763 47.64 -11.00 16.71
N GLU A 764 47.80 -11.38 17.99
CA GLU A 764 46.65 -11.62 18.88
C GLU A 764 45.81 -10.37 19.12
N THR A 765 46.42 -9.17 19.14
CA THR A 765 45.72 -7.91 19.36
C THR A 765 44.86 -7.54 18.15
N GLU A 766 45.41 -7.69 16.95
CA GLU A 766 44.68 -7.49 15.70
C GLU A 766 43.56 -8.54 15.54
N TRP A 767 43.79 -9.80 15.96
CA TRP A 767 42.77 -10.85 15.95
C TRP A 767 41.62 -10.56 16.94
N ARG A 768 41.93 -10.02 18.12
CA ARG A 768 40.92 -9.57 19.09
C ARG A 768 40.08 -8.43 18.52
N ARG A 769 40.69 -7.45 17.86
CA ARG A 769 39.95 -6.37 17.17
C ARG A 769 39.03 -6.91 16.07
N LEU A 770 39.41 -8.00 15.41
CA LEU A 770 38.55 -8.67 14.42
C LEU A 770 37.34 -9.31 15.10
N PHE A 771 37.55 -10.01 16.21
CA PHE A 771 36.46 -10.58 17.03
C PHE A 771 35.46 -9.49 17.50
N GLU A 772 35.98 -8.36 17.96
CA GLU A 772 35.17 -7.21 18.42
C GLU A 772 34.26 -6.63 17.34
N ARG A 773 34.58 -6.85 16.05
CA ARG A 773 33.73 -6.44 14.93
C ARG A 773 32.54 -7.35 14.73
N PHE A 774 32.67 -8.64 14.98
CA PHE A 774 31.59 -9.62 14.86
C PHE A 774 30.74 -9.70 16.14
N PHE A 775 31.38 -9.55 17.30
CA PHE A 775 30.77 -9.62 18.61
C PHE A 775 31.11 -8.35 19.42
N PRO A 776 30.51 -7.19 19.07
CA PRO A 776 30.74 -5.94 19.79
C PRO A 776 30.32 -6.05 21.26
N ALA A 777 30.92 -5.22 22.12
CA ALA A 777 30.45 -5.05 23.49
C ALA A 777 29.15 -4.21 23.51
N LYS A 778 28.40 -4.27 24.63
CA LYS A 778 27.19 -3.45 24.80
C LYS A 778 27.52 -1.96 24.59
N GLY A 779 26.74 -1.29 23.73
CA GLY A 779 26.92 0.13 23.40
C GLY A 779 27.94 0.43 22.29
N GLN A 780 28.65 -0.57 21.74
CA GLN A 780 29.50 -0.39 20.57
C GLN A 780 28.71 -0.58 19.28
N ASP A 781 28.61 0.46 18.46
CA ASP A 781 27.86 0.45 17.20
C ASP A 781 28.78 0.06 16.02
N THR A 782 28.27 -0.74 15.07
CA THR A 782 29.01 -1.21 13.88
C THR A 782 29.24 -0.11 12.83
N GLY A 783 28.80 1.12 13.10
CA GLY A 783 29.00 2.29 12.25
C GLY A 783 27.99 2.38 11.09
N SER A 784 27.52 3.59 10.80
CA SER A 784 26.43 3.88 9.84
C SER A 784 26.72 3.53 8.36
N ARG A 785 27.92 3.04 8.05
CA ARG A 785 28.33 2.64 6.69
C ARG A 785 28.61 1.15 6.54
N ALA A 786 28.22 0.33 7.52
CA ALA A 786 28.44 -1.11 7.54
C ALA A 786 27.76 -1.82 6.34
N GLN A 787 28.57 -2.39 5.45
CA GLN A 787 28.17 -3.21 4.32
C GLN A 787 28.20 -4.70 4.71
N ASN A 788 27.17 -5.45 4.33
CA ASN A 788 26.99 -6.89 4.58
C ASN A 788 26.75 -7.31 6.05
N TYR A 789 27.03 -6.47 7.05
CA TYR A 789 26.72 -6.78 8.45
C TYR A 789 25.23 -7.07 8.67
N SER A 790 24.34 -6.23 8.12
CA SER A 790 22.88 -6.44 8.21
C SER A 790 22.36 -7.64 7.43
N ASN A 791 23.19 -8.27 6.60
CA ASN A 791 22.84 -9.50 5.87
C ASN A 791 23.30 -10.77 6.62
N CYS A 792 23.92 -10.63 7.79
CA CYS A 792 24.37 -11.76 8.62
C CYS A 792 23.52 -11.82 9.91
N PRO A 793 22.38 -12.55 9.90
CA PRO A 793 21.51 -12.69 11.07
C PRO A 793 22.21 -12.95 12.41
N PHE A 794 23.31 -13.72 12.46
CA PHE A 794 24.03 -13.99 13.72
C PHE A 794 24.49 -12.72 14.43
N ILE A 795 24.76 -11.64 13.68
CA ILE A 795 25.17 -10.34 14.22
C ILE A 795 23.97 -9.64 14.85
N SER A 796 22.81 -9.63 14.17
CA SER A 796 21.57 -9.10 14.77
C SER A 796 21.12 -9.93 15.97
N ASP A 797 21.37 -11.24 15.97
CA ASP A 797 21.03 -12.11 17.08
C ASP A 797 21.92 -11.80 18.30
N TRP A 798 23.22 -11.60 18.07
CA TRP A 798 24.13 -11.12 19.11
C TRP A 798 23.74 -9.73 19.63
N THR A 799 23.36 -8.79 18.75
CA THR A 799 22.89 -7.47 19.20
C THR A 799 21.63 -7.58 20.08
N GLN A 800 20.70 -8.47 19.75
CA GLN A 800 19.50 -8.74 20.57
C GLN A 800 19.87 -9.30 21.94
N VAL A 801 20.85 -10.21 22.03
CA VAL A 801 21.39 -10.70 23.31
C VAL A 801 21.87 -9.54 24.20
N LEU A 802 22.51 -8.52 23.63
CA LEU A 802 23.00 -7.37 24.40
C LEU A 802 21.89 -6.44 24.92
N GLU A 803 20.71 -6.45 24.27
CA GLU A 803 19.57 -5.59 24.58
C GLU A 803 18.59 -6.23 25.57
N LEU A 804 18.41 -7.54 25.47
CA LEU A 804 17.50 -8.30 26.32
C LEU A 804 17.94 -8.28 27.78
N ALA A 805 17.10 -7.71 28.64
CA ALA A 805 17.37 -7.58 30.07
C ALA A 805 17.68 -8.93 30.74
N VAL A 806 17.05 -10.01 30.28
CA VAL A 806 17.26 -11.35 30.82
C VAL A 806 18.67 -11.90 30.59
N TYR A 807 19.34 -11.43 29.54
CA TYR A 807 20.73 -11.81 29.23
C TYR A 807 21.76 -10.82 29.77
N ALA A 808 21.31 -9.73 30.42
CA ALA A 808 22.20 -8.72 31.00
C ALA A 808 23.24 -9.29 32.00
N PRO A 809 22.95 -10.34 32.81
CA PRO A 809 23.94 -10.95 33.69
C PRO A 809 24.98 -11.81 32.97
N TYR A 810 24.67 -12.31 31.76
CA TYR A 810 25.43 -13.40 31.13
C TYR A 810 26.22 -12.98 29.90
N TRP A 811 25.85 -11.86 29.24
CA TRP A 811 26.43 -11.50 27.95
C TRP A 811 27.96 -11.32 27.98
N GLU A 812 28.54 -10.82 29.07
CA GLU A 812 30.00 -10.68 29.20
C GLU A 812 30.71 -12.03 29.21
N ALA A 813 30.21 -12.96 30.01
CA ALA A 813 30.73 -14.32 30.11
C ALA A 813 30.52 -15.09 28.79
N GLY A 814 29.37 -14.89 28.15
CA GLY A 814 29.05 -15.45 26.84
C GLY A 814 30.00 -14.95 25.75
N ARG A 815 30.27 -13.64 25.75
CA ARG A 815 31.23 -13.00 24.84
C ARG A 815 32.65 -13.54 25.04
N GLU A 816 33.09 -13.72 26.27
CA GLU A 816 34.42 -14.28 26.55
C GLU A 816 34.49 -15.77 26.20
N ALA A 817 33.40 -16.52 26.34
CA ALA A 817 33.31 -17.90 25.84
C ALA A 817 33.41 -17.97 24.31
N LEU A 818 32.68 -17.10 23.60
CA LEU A 818 32.80 -16.93 22.15
C LEU A 818 34.23 -16.58 21.75
N TRP A 819 34.91 -15.67 22.46
CA TRP A 819 36.31 -15.33 22.19
C TRP A 819 37.25 -16.52 22.34
N ARG A 820 37.11 -17.32 23.41
CA ARG A 820 37.94 -18.52 23.63
C ARG A 820 37.82 -19.51 22.48
N ARG A 821 36.63 -19.67 21.90
CA ARG A 821 36.40 -20.51 20.70
C ARG A 821 36.90 -19.84 19.42
N PHE A 822 36.58 -18.56 19.21
CA PHE A 822 36.99 -17.77 18.05
C PHE A 822 38.51 -17.71 17.87
N LYS A 823 39.28 -17.68 18.97
CA LYS A 823 40.75 -17.78 18.92
C LYS A 823 41.24 -19.04 18.21
N ARG A 824 40.49 -20.15 18.28
CA ARG A 824 40.89 -21.44 17.67
C ARG A 824 40.72 -21.48 16.15
N LEU A 825 40.06 -20.48 15.57
CA LEU A 825 39.91 -20.36 14.12
C LEU A 825 41.24 -19.97 13.49
N TYR A 826 41.51 -20.52 12.31
CA TYR A 826 42.75 -20.27 11.58
C TYR A 826 42.62 -19.07 10.66
N TRP A 827 41.47 -18.90 10.00
CA TRP A 827 41.24 -17.81 9.07
C TRP A 827 39.85 -17.19 9.27
N MET A 828 39.72 -15.91 8.93
CA MET A 828 38.47 -15.16 8.96
C MET A 828 38.45 -14.12 7.82
N PRO A 829 37.27 -13.63 7.39
CA PRO A 829 37.19 -12.49 6.48
C PRO A 829 37.91 -11.28 7.08
N ALA A 830 38.56 -10.47 6.25
CA ALA A 830 39.17 -9.23 6.70
C ALA A 830 38.11 -8.13 6.95
N ALA A 831 37.21 -8.40 7.89
CA ALA A 831 36.12 -7.53 8.27
C ALA A 831 36.67 -6.22 8.82
N ARG A 832 36.08 -5.10 8.39
CA ARG A 832 36.34 -3.72 8.79
C ARG A 832 35.10 -3.15 9.45
N ALA A 833 35.22 -1.96 10.04
CA ALA A 833 34.07 -1.25 10.58
C ALA A 833 32.96 -1.05 9.54
N ASP A 834 33.33 -0.76 8.28
CA ASP A 834 32.35 -0.48 7.22
C ASP A 834 31.98 -1.69 6.35
N ARG A 835 32.59 -2.88 6.50
CA ARG A 835 32.23 -4.07 5.71
C ARG A 835 32.81 -5.37 6.25
N ILE A 836 32.08 -6.49 6.13
CA ILE A 836 32.62 -7.83 6.45
C ILE A 836 33.62 -8.29 5.39
N TRP A 837 33.24 -8.17 4.11
CA TRP A 837 34.04 -8.66 2.99
C TRP A 837 34.67 -7.50 2.24
N THR A 838 36.00 -7.45 2.23
CA THR A 838 36.77 -6.50 1.41
C THR A 838 37.33 -7.22 0.19
N THR A 839 37.11 -6.66 -1.00
CA THR A 839 37.78 -7.08 -2.24
C THR A 839 38.62 -5.92 -2.76
N SER A 840 39.86 -6.20 -3.15
CA SER A 840 40.75 -5.16 -3.68
C SER A 840 41.75 -5.75 -4.68
N GLY A 841 41.83 -5.14 -5.86
CA GLY A 841 42.91 -5.39 -6.82
C GLY A 841 44.14 -4.50 -6.57
N LYS A 842 44.02 -3.47 -5.72
CA LYS A 842 45.16 -2.60 -5.37
C LYS A 842 46.00 -3.26 -4.30
N ARG A 843 47.32 -3.08 -4.34
CA ARG A 843 48.23 -3.51 -3.27
C ARG A 843 47.87 -2.78 -1.97
N GLU A 844 47.14 -3.47 -1.13
CA GLU A 844 46.88 -3.07 0.25
C GLU A 844 48.02 -3.55 1.15
N SER A 845 48.53 -2.67 2.00
CA SER A 845 49.67 -2.94 2.87
C SER A 845 49.42 -4.16 3.75
N GLY A 846 50.42 -5.04 3.84
CA GLY A 846 50.38 -6.26 4.67
C GLY A 846 49.61 -7.45 4.08
N PHE A 847 48.87 -7.29 2.98
CA PHE A 847 48.16 -8.40 2.33
C PHE A 847 48.96 -8.96 1.15
N VAL A 848 49.29 -10.24 1.21
CA VAL A 848 50.05 -10.96 0.18
C VAL A 848 49.16 -11.94 -0.58
N TYR A 849 49.50 -12.23 -1.83
CA TYR A 849 48.88 -13.33 -2.59
C TYR A 849 49.53 -14.66 -2.21
N PRO A 850 48.77 -15.75 -2.26
CA PRO A 850 49.35 -17.08 -2.36
C PRO A 850 50.29 -17.18 -3.58
N PRO A 851 51.30 -18.08 -3.55
CA PRO A 851 52.22 -18.25 -4.66
C PRO A 851 51.49 -18.52 -5.98
N GLY A 852 51.80 -17.73 -7.02
CA GLY A 852 51.22 -17.88 -8.36
C GLY A 852 49.87 -17.19 -8.58
N GLU A 853 49.26 -16.59 -7.57
CA GLU A 853 47.97 -15.90 -7.67
C GLU A 853 48.13 -14.39 -7.91
N SER A 854 47.19 -13.77 -8.62
CA SER A 854 47.15 -12.31 -8.81
C SER A 854 45.73 -11.81 -9.15
N GLY A 855 45.51 -10.49 -9.09
CA GLY A 855 44.27 -9.84 -9.50
C GLY A 855 43.33 -9.47 -8.34
N THR A 856 42.11 -9.04 -8.63
CA THR A 856 41.17 -8.70 -7.55
C THR A 856 40.78 -9.96 -6.79
N ALA A 857 40.89 -9.94 -5.46
CA ALA A 857 40.60 -11.07 -4.60
C ALA A 857 40.00 -10.62 -3.25
N PRO A 858 39.26 -11.50 -2.54
CA PRO A 858 38.84 -11.26 -1.17
C PRO A 858 40.05 -11.18 -0.24
N LEU A 859 39.97 -10.30 0.75
CA LEU A 859 40.96 -10.15 1.79
C LEU A 859 40.58 -11.02 3.00
N LEU A 860 41.54 -11.82 3.48
CA LEU A 860 41.41 -12.71 4.62
C LEU A 860 42.45 -12.36 5.68
N TYR A 861 42.08 -12.53 6.94
CA TYR A 861 43.02 -12.56 8.04
C TYR A 861 43.29 -14.02 8.42
N VAL A 862 44.56 -14.35 8.67
CA VAL A 862 44.98 -15.67 9.13
C VAL A 862 45.74 -15.55 10.45
N ARG A 863 45.67 -16.59 11.27
CA ARG A 863 46.32 -16.67 12.57
C ARG A 863 47.60 -17.49 12.47
N GLU A 864 48.59 -17.18 13.31
CA GLU A 864 49.82 -17.95 13.55
C GLU A 864 50.84 -17.94 12.39
N SER A 865 50.44 -18.35 11.18
CA SER A 865 51.36 -18.54 10.05
C SER A 865 50.67 -18.38 8.70
N ALA A 866 51.45 -18.24 7.63
CA ALA A 866 50.93 -18.17 6.27
C ALA A 866 50.19 -19.47 5.87
N PRO A 867 49.08 -19.38 5.11
CA PRO A 867 48.33 -20.54 4.67
C PRO A 867 49.13 -21.38 3.70
N THR A 868 48.92 -22.69 3.77
CA THR A 868 49.36 -23.59 2.72
C THR A 868 48.45 -23.42 1.50
N TRP A 869 49.03 -23.52 0.31
CA TRP A 869 48.30 -23.35 -0.96
C TRP A 869 48.57 -24.53 -1.88
N ASN A 870 47.90 -25.65 -1.63
CA ASN A 870 48.07 -26.88 -2.41
C ASN A 870 46.73 -27.32 -3.03
N ARG A 871 46.55 -27.04 -4.32
CA ARG A 871 45.36 -27.44 -5.10
C ARG A 871 45.29 -28.97 -5.29
N ASN A 872 46.43 -29.64 -5.40
CA ASN A 872 46.56 -31.06 -5.77
C ASN A 872 46.59 -32.04 -4.59
N ALA A 873 46.61 -31.56 -3.35
CA ALA A 873 46.46 -32.44 -2.19
C ALA A 873 45.11 -33.19 -2.30
N VAL A 874 45.13 -34.52 -2.37
CA VAL A 874 43.92 -35.35 -2.49
C VAL A 874 43.02 -35.03 -1.30
N SER A 875 41.81 -34.53 -1.58
CA SER A 875 40.80 -34.34 -0.55
C SER A 875 40.30 -35.70 -0.14
N VAL A 876 40.54 -36.09 1.11
CA VAL A 876 39.75 -37.14 1.74
C VAL A 876 38.30 -36.61 1.76
N PRO A 877 37.32 -37.29 1.15
CA PRO A 877 35.94 -36.82 1.12
C PRO A 877 35.42 -36.62 2.55
N PHE A 878 34.47 -35.69 2.71
CA PHE A 878 33.78 -35.43 3.98
C PHE A 878 32.96 -36.68 4.38
N SER A 879 33.60 -37.67 4.99
CA SER A 879 32.93 -38.80 5.62
C SER A 879 32.92 -38.59 7.13
N PHE A 880 31.73 -38.58 7.72
CA PHE A 880 31.52 -38.66 9.16
C PHE A 880 32.31 -39.86 9.71
N SER A 881 33.35 -39.59 10.50
CA SER A 881 33.94 -40.60 11.38
C SER A 881 33.28 -40.42 12.75
N SER A 882 32.35 -41.31 13.08
CA SER A 882 31.95 -41.53 14.47
C SER A 882 33.12 -42.22 15.16
N GLU A 883 33.94 -41.46 15.90
CA GLU A 883 34.92 -42.06 16.79
C GLU A 883 34.18 -42.84 17.89
N THR A 884 34.29 -44.16 17.80
CA THR A 884 33.93 -45.13 18.82
C THR A 884 34.61 -44.79 20.14
N LEU A 885 33.79 -44.48 21.15
CA LEU A 885 34.15 -44.49 22.56
C LEU A 885 34.73 -45.86 22.95
N THR A 886 36.02 -45.90 23.25
CA THR A 886 36.66 -47.05 23.89
C THR A 886 36.11 -47.24 25.30
N HIS A 887 35.40 -48.35 25.48
CA HIS A 887 35.05 -48.94 26.77
C HIS A 887 36.30 -49.11 27.65
N VAL A 888 36.31 -48.46 28.81
CA VAL A 888 37.15 -48.86 29.94
C VAL A 888 36.36 -49.90 30.73
N SER A 889 36.85 -51.14 30.77
CA SER A 889 36.39 -52.15 31.74
C SER A 889 37.23 -52.07 33.01
N PRO A 890 36.63 -52.33 34.19
CA PRO A 890 37.29 -52.29 35.48
C PRO A 890 37.82 -53.67 35.90
N GLN A 891 38.93 -53.72 36.65
CA GLN A 891 39.24 -54.68 37.74
C GLN A 891 40.65 -54.37 38.31
N LEU A 892 40.73 -53.84 39.54
CA LEU A 892 41.05 -54.51 40.82
C LEU A 892 42.56 -54.58 41.15
N ALA A 893 43.02 -53.64 41.98
CA ALA A 893 43.75 -53.83 43.23
C ALA A 893 43.80 -52.49 43.99
#